data_AF-A0A3D3WZV4-F1
#
_entry.id   AF-A0A3D3WZV4-F1
#
_cell.length_a   1.000
_cell.length_b   1.000
_cell.length_c   1.000
_cell.angle_alpha   90.00
_cell.angle_beta   90.00
_cell.angle_gamma   90.00
#
_symmetry.space_group_name_H-M   'P 1'
#
loop_
_entity.id
_entity.type
_entity.pdbx_description
1 polymer ?
#
loop_
_entity_poly.entity_id
_entity_poly.type
_entity_poly.pdbx_seq_one_letter_code
_entity_poly.pdbx_strand_id
1 'polypeptide(L)'
;MGSPVRFDGSTSHDPDGTIVSYNWSFGDGASGTGTIVQHPYNSTGTYTVRLTVTDDDGATNTATQQVTITQAPNQAPVASFTYTPPSPLVGSPVRFDGSTSHDPDGTIVSYNWSFGDGASGTGTIVQHPYASTGTYTVRLTVTDDDSATNTATQQVSVTQAPKPDLTVGSISHSPVHPSIGESVTFTIIVNNQGGAPSGAFRVRLDGATSSTDGNVPQLAASASTTVSLLLPLTQATETFNVYIDDLNQVTESNEGNNTTQEIVEAAPSNGGAWVSPTGYSDPDDFFYYEARAYDDDTATKCSSDKGVRQFVWTFFLYLKLPSPRECSKVRFMVSDNYGAWAYSRIDVDVYKDGRWVDAYKGSTSERRWKTVTFSAGMVSEMRIRGYRNSVPKDIFFYVHEADFYVIGGVPPTPAVTADAGGPYSGIVGQPVTFDGSGSSGPISQYLWNFDDGTSGQGITTPHTYSAPGTYTVTLNVHGTGGQQSTDSTQVTISQPSPPQQLTIDLSLPKTSYQVGENIIITYATNSDAYVYICEADPSGRLSLVFPNARETNNRVAAGTHTLPGGGYRLRVSEPPGQETLYAFAATSRLPNFPTYYGGGFAFLSANAGAFINAVRQTMQAQLPASDRSEDAIGFNVLSSAPTAGTLTVSSFPQGASITIDGAPYGTTPAQFSLNAGVHALGLSYPGYNAVSEQVTIAAGQTTNRSYTLVPLATNQPPVANFTISPSNPAVGQAVSFNASTSYDPDGSIVSYVWNFGDGNSAWGPYVSHTYAAGMTYLVQLTVTDDDGASQAATRSLPVASVLPYPPPWGGIPGGPPMGTTPGIFVWGTDTWHITVNAGSTWTSAHSYKLELRTDGSFENVNQSTSGGVVPLGIVPTPTEGGKTLTFQESLRSGSIDYTFTVSSAKSIWMSLKLDIDGDGDLEEVPSFIYLRNLMVHPPTAPFVVGLPSGSGGPLVPSMNFRIGYVFPSYTAPMRFLMMTTDINTLEGH
;
A
#
# COMPACT_ATOMS: atom_id res chain seq x y z
N MET A 1 -22.76 -35.97 -3.60
CA MET A 1 -23.36 -36.13 -4.95
C MET A 1 -22.34 -35.71 -6.00
N GLY A 2 -22.40 -36.22 -7.23
CA GLY A 2 -21.58 -35.77 -8.38
C GLY A 2 -20.13 -36.27 -8.41
N SER A 3 -19.46 -36.39 -7.26
CA SER A 3 -18.10 -36.94 -7.18
C SER A 3 -18.05 -38.44 -7.54
N PRO A 4 -17.06 -38.91 -8.33
CA PRO A 4 -16.91 -40.32 -8.65
C PRO A 4 -16.46 -41.16 -7.45
N VAL A 5 -17.17 -42.26 -7.19
CA VAL A 5 -16.81 -43.27 -6.19
C VAL A 5 -15.92 -44.32 -6.85
N ARG A 6 -14.77 -44.62 -6.25
CA ARG A 6 -13.85 -45.69 -6.71
C ARG A 6 -14.27 -47.03 -6.13
N PHE A 7 -14.48 -48.01 -7.01
CA PHE A 7 -14.75 -49.41 -6.68
C PHE A 7 -13.56 -50.27 -7.08
N ASP A 8 -13.25 -51.27 -6.26
CA ASP A 8 -12.06 -52.10 -6.39
C ASP A 8 -12.42 -53.57 -6.15
N GLY A 9 -12.22 -54.40 -7.18
CA GLY A 9 -12.48 -55.84 -7.15
C GLY A 9 -11.21 -56.67 -7.13
N SER A 10 -10.02 -56.05 -7.02
CA SER A 10 -8.71 -56.71 -7.16
C SER A 10 -8.43 -57.82 -6.13
N THR A 11 -9.20 -57.90 -5.04
CA THR A 11 -9.12 -58.95 -4.02
C THR A 11 -9.93 -60.21 -4.33
N SER A 12 -10.67 -60.21 -5.45
CA SER A 12 -11.36 -61.41 -5.95
C SER A 12 -10.33 -62.43 -6.44
N HIS A 13 -10.52 -63.69 -6.08
CA HIS A 13 -9.65 -64.80 -6.45
C HIS A 13 -10.47 -66.02 -6.83
N ASP A 14 -9.86 -66.89 -7.61
CA ASP A 14 -10.37 -68.20 -7.99
C ASP A 14 -9.44 -69.29 -7.39
N PRO A 15 -9.94 -70.26 -6.62
CA PRO A 15 -9.09 -71.29 -6.00
C PRO A 15 -8.46 -72.31 -6.96
N ASP A 16 -9.05 -72.56 -8.13
CA ASP A 16 -8.62 -73.58 -9.10
C ASP A 16 -8.33 -73.08 -10.52
N GLY A 17 -8.62 -71.80 -10.84
CA GLY A 17 -8.33 -71.17 -12.13
C GLY A 17 -7.93 -69.69 -12.04
N THR A 18 -8.40 -68.88 -12.98
CA THR A 18 -8.12 -67.44 -13.10
C THR A 18 -9.36 -66.63 -13.46
N ILE A 19 -9.53 -65.45 -12.84
CA ILE A 19 -10.66 -64.56 -13.16
C ILE A 19 -10.42 -63.86 -14.50
N VAL A 20 -11.26 -64.14 -15.49
CA VAL A 20 -11.20 -63.57 -16.84
C VAL A 20 -12.10 -62.34 -17.04
N SER A 21 -13.08 -62.08 -16.16
CA SER A 21 -13.89 -60.86 -16.25
C SER A 21 -14.40 -60.31 -14.91
N TYR A 22 -14.57 -58.98 -14.86
CA TYR A 22 -15.13 -58.21 -13.76
C TYR A 22 -16.24 -57.31 -14.30
N ASN A 23 -17.49 -57.56 -13.90
CA ASN A 23 -18.67 -56.82 -14.33
C ASN A 23 -19.38 -56.17 -13.13
N TRP A 24 -19.56 -54.86 -13.18
CA TRP A 24 -20.17 -54.04 -12.12
C TRP A 24 -21.56 -53.56 -12.53
N SER A 25 -22.49 -53.56 -11.58
CA SER A 25 -23.76 -52.83 -11.63
C SER A 25 -23.79 -51.86 -10.45
N PHE A 26 -23.98 -50.57 -10.70
CA PHE A 26 -23.84 -49.53 -9.67
C PHE A 26 -25.14 -49.26 -8.88
N GLY A 27 -26.24 -49.94 -9.23
CA GLY A 27 -27.53 -49.84 -8.55
C GLY A 27 -28.41 -48.66 -8.99
N ASP A 28 -27.91 -47.77 -9.85
CA ASP A 28 -28.63 -46.64 -10.46
C ASP A 28 -29.02 -46.88 -11.94
N GLY A 29 -28.74 -48.08 -12.45
CA GLY A 29 -28.94 -48.46 -13.85
C GLY A 29 -27.66 -48.41 -14.70
N ALA A 30 -26.57 -47.80 -14.20
CA ALA A 30 -25.27 -47.84 -14.85
C ALA A 30 -24.50 -49.14 -14.54
N SER A 31 -23.58 -49.49 -15.44
CA SER A 31 -22.69 -50.65 -15.34
C SER A 31 -21.27 -50.30 -15.75
N GLY A 32 -20.29 -51.02 -15.22
CA GLY A 32 -18.88 -50.87 -15.56
C GLY A 32 -18.17 -52.21 -15.72
N THR A 33 -17.00 -52.22 -16.34
CA THR A 33 -16.20 -53.43 -16.58
C THR A 33 -14.75 -53.19 -16.20
N GLY A 34 -14.08 -54.21 -15.66
CA GLY A 34 -12.67 -54.15 -15.25
C GLY A 34 -12.49 -54.16 -13.73
N THR A 35 -11.26 -54.43 -13.30
CA THR A 35 -10.92 -54.73 -11.89
C THR A 35 -11.09 -53.53 -10.95
N ILE A 36 -10.83 -52.31 -11.45
CA ILE A 36 -11.03 -51.05 -10.72
C ILE A 36 -11.86 -50.14 -11.63
N VAL A 37 -12.94 -49.58 -11.09
CA VAL A 37 -13.85 -48.67 -11.82
C VAL A 37 -14.18 -47.45 -10.98
N GLN A 38 -14.55 -46.34 -11.63
CA GLN A 38 -15.04 -45.13 -10.97
C GLN A 38 -16.42 -44.79 -11.50
N HIS A 39 -17.36 -44.43 -10.61
CA HIS A 39 -18.73 -44.08 -11.00
C HIS A 39 -19.29 -42.90 -10.18
N PRO A 40 -19.70 -41.79 -10.82
CA PRO A 40 -20.34 -40.66 -10.14
C PRO A 40 -21.86 -40.86 -9.99
N TYR A 41 -22.38 -40.60 -8.79
CA TYR A 41 -23.81 -40.65 -8.52
C TYR A 41 -24.41 -39.24 -8.54
N ASN A 42 -25.26 -38.99 -9.54
CA ASN A 42 -25.88 -37.68 -9.81
C ASN A 42 -27.18 -37.42 -9.02
N SER A 43 -27.49 -38.24 -8.03
CA SER A 43 -28.65 -38.08 -7.16
C SER A 43 -28.36 -38.64 -5.76
N THR A 44 -29.04 -38.11 -4.75
CA THR A 44 -28.97 -38.67 -3.38
C THR A 44 -29.72 -39.99 -3.30
N GLY A 45 -29.28 -40.86 -2.40
CA GLY A 45 -29.90 -42.17 -2.19
C GLY A 45 -28.91 -43.23 -1.73
N THR A 46 -29.42 -44.42 -1.41
CA THR A 46 -28.60 -45.60 -1.13
C THR A 46 -28.67 -46.55 -2.32
N TYR A 47 -27.52 -46.80 -2.93
CA TYR A 47 -27.37 -47.64 -4.11
C TYR A 47 -26.73 -48.98 -3.71
N THR A 48 -27.28 -50.08 -4.22
CA THR A 48 -26.70 -51.42 -4.03
C THR A 48 -25.81 -51.74 -5.21
N VAL A 49 -24.50 -51.64 -5.00
CA VAL A 49 -23.47 -51.97 -6.00
C VAL A 49 -23.25 -53.48 -5.99
N ARG A 50 -23.19 -54.09 -7.17
CA ARG A 50 -22.87 -55.52 -7.34
C ARG A 50 -21.67 -55.71 -8.25
N LEU A 51 -20.63 -56.36 -7.76
CA LEU A 51 -19.59 -56.98 -8.59
C LEU A 51 -20.04 -58.40 -8.96
N THR A 52 -19.81 -58.78 -10.21
CA THR A 52 -19.91 -60.15 -10.73
C THR A 52 -18.56 -60.49 -11.36
N VAL A 53 -17.91 -61.56 -10.91
CA VAL A 53 -16.67 -62.09 -11.49
C VAL A 53 -16.95 -63.38 -12.25
N THR A 54 -16.12 -63.67 -13.25
CA THR A 54 -16.18 -64.88 -14.07
C THR A 54 -14.77 -65.46 -14.23
N ASP A 55 -14.63 -66.76 -13.99
CA ASP A 55 -13.38 -67.53 -14.16
C ASP A 55 -13.22 -68.11 -15.59
N ASP A 56 -12.08 -68.74 -15.88
CA ASP A 56 -11.74 -69.29 -17.19
C ASP A 56 -12.53 -70.56 -17.57
N ASP A 57 -13.13 -71.25 -16.59
CA ASP A 57 -14.13 -72.32 -16.82
C ASP A 57 -15.56 -71.76 -17.02
N GLY A 58 -15.75 -70.45 -16.87
CA GLY A 58 -17.01 -69.75 -17.10
C GLY A 58 -18.01 -69.81 -15.94
N ALA A 59 -17.59 -70.29 -14.77
CA ALA A 59 -18.35 -70.13 -13.54
C ALA A 59 -18.30 -68.66 -13.06
N THR A 60 -19.23 -68.31 -12.16
CA THR A 60 -19.43 -66.90 -11.75
C THR A 60 -19.77 -66.78 -10.28
N ASN A 61 -19.31 -65.69 -9.66
CA ASN A 61 -19.67 -65.34 -8.29
C ASN A 61 -19.96 -63.83 -8.17
N THR A 62 -20.69 -63.41 -7.14
CA THR A 62 -21.10 -62.01 -6.94
C THR A 62 -20.87 -61.52 -5.52
N ALA A 63 -20.43 -60.27 -5.39
CA ALA A 63 -20.38 -59.53 -4.13
C ALA A 63 -21.25 -58.26 -4.23
N THR A 64 -21.89 -57.87 -3.13
CA THR A 64 -22.75 -56.67 -3.07
C THR A 64 -22.38 -55.76 -1.92
N GLN A 65 -22.36 -54.45 -2.14
CA GLN A 65 -22.08 -53.42 -1.15
C GLN A 65 -23.07 -52.25 -1.31
N GLN A 66 -23.54 -51.68 -0.19
CA GLN A 66 -24.33 -50.45 -0.23
C GLN A 66 -23.44 -49.21 -0.21
N VAL A 67 -23.78 -48.22 -1.03
CA VAL A 67 -23.18 -46.88 -1.05
C VAL A 67 -24.30 -45.86 -0.83
N THR A 68 -24.19 -45.04 0.22
CA THR A 68 -25.13 -43.94 0.48
C THR A 68 -24.53 -42.63 0.02
N ILE A 69 -25.22 -41.95 -0.88
CA ILE A 69 -24.83 -40.66 -1.45
C ILE A 69 -25.71 -39.58 -0.84
N THR A 70 -25.10 -38.65 -0.12
CA THR A 70 -25.75 -37.47 0.42
C THR A 70 -25.40 -36.22 -0.42
N GLN A 71 -26.18 -35.16 -0.20
CA GLN A 71 -25.76 -33.79 -0.49
C GLN A 71 -24.77 -33.36 0.61
N ALA A 72 -23.86 -32.44 0.31
CA ALA A 72 -23.11 -31.76 1.36
C ALA A 72 -24.05 -30.82 2.12
N PRO A 73 -23.85 -30.56 3.42
CA PRO A 73 -24.57 -29.48 4.10
C PRO A 73 -24.13 -28.13 3.51
N ASN A 74 -25.08 -27.28 3.13
CA ASN A 74 -24.81 -25.90 2.68
C ASN A 74 -24.06 -25.10 3.78
N GLN A 75 -23.10 -24.26 3.39
CA GLN A 75 -22.41 -23.33 4.29
C GLN A 75 -22.94 -21.92 4.06
N ALA A 76 -23.51 -21.30 5.10
CA ALA A 76 -24.05 -19.95 4.98
C ALA A 76 -22.97 -18.93 4.53
N PRO A 77 -23.35 -17.92 3.72
CA PRO A 77 -22.43 -16.98 3.09
C PRO A 77 -21.68 -16.13 4.11
N VAL A 78 -20.59 -15.50 3.70
CA VAL A 78 -19.83 -14.55 4.50
C VAL A 78 -20.21 -13.12 4.12
N ALA A 79 -20.95 -12.44 4.99
CA ALA A 79 -21.32 -11.04 4.83
C ALA A 79 -20.13 -10.11 5.14
N SER A 80 -19.87 -9.12 4.28
CA SER A 80 -18.84 -8.10 4.48
C SER A 80 -19.18 -6.83 3.70
N PHE A 81 -18.89 -5.65 4.26
CA PHE A 81 -19.07 -4.38 3.55
C PHE A 81 -18.12 -3.26 4.00
N THR A 82 -18.09 -2.18 3.22
CA THR A 82 -17.46 -0.90 3.55
C THR A 82 -18.42 0.26 3.30
N TYR A 83 -18.12 1.46 3.82
CA TYR A 83 -18.87 2.67 3.51
C TYR A 83 -17.97 3.89 3.26
N THR A 84 -18.49 4.91 2.59
CA THR A 84 -17.77 6.14 2.24
C THR A 84 -18.75 7.31 2.08
N PRO A 85 -18.45 8.53 2.56
CA PRO A 85 -17.23 8.94 3.28
C PRO A 85 -17.16 8.42 4.73
N PRO A 86 -15.97 8.38 5.36
CA PRO A 86 -15.80 7.94 6.76
C PRO A 86 -16.30 8.96 7.80
N SER A 87 -16.61 10.19 7.38
CA SER A 87 -17.24 11.22 8.23
C SER A 87 -18.39 11.86 7.44
N PRO A 88 -19.54 11.15 7.31
CA PRO A 88 -20.67 11.63 6.55
C PRO A 88 -21.39 12.79 7.26
N LEU A 89 -21.82 13.76 6.45
CA LEU A 89 -22.59 14.91 6.92
C LEU A 89 -24.08 14.69 6.71
N VAL A 90 -24.90 15.30 7.57
CA VAL A 90 -26.37 15.32 7.43
C VAL A 90 -26.78 15.71 6.00
N GLY A 91 -27.72 14.95 5.42
CA GLY A 91 -28.23 15.13 4.06
C GLY A 91 -27.29 14.67 2.93
N SER A 92 -26.04 14.31 3.22
CA SER A 92 -25.09 13.82 2.21
C SER A 92 -25.27 12.32 1.94
N PRO A 93 -25.19 11.84 0.69
CA PRO A 93 -25.33 10.43 0.38
C PRO A 93 -24.11 9.63 0.87
N VAL A 94 -24.36 8.63 1.72
CA VAL A 94 -23.33 7.66 2.14
C VAL A 94 -23.40 6.45 1.22
N ARG A 95 -22.30 6.13 0.53
CA ARG A 95 -22.17 4.93 -0.30
C ARG A 95 -21.82 3.75 0.59
N PHE A 96 -22.59 2.68 0.49
CA PHE A 96 -22.34 1.38 1.11
C PHE A 96 -22.01 0.35 0.02
N ASP A 97 -21.03 -0.50 0.29
CA ASP A 97 -20.48 -1.45 -0.70
C ASP A 97 -20.26 -2.82 -0.06
N GLY A 98 -21.11 -3.77 -0.43
CA GLY A 98 -21.09 -5.15 0.03
C GLY A 98 -20.33 -6.12 -0.88
N SER A 99 -19.59 -5.63 -1.89
CA SER A 99 -18.96 -6.47 -2.92
C SER A 99 -17.89 -7.43 -2.41
N THR A 100 -17.47 -7.31 -1.14
CA THR A 100 -16.52 -8.21 -0.47
C THR A 100 -17.20 -9.41 0.22
N SER A 101 -18.54 -9.48 0.17
CA SER A 101 -19.28 -10.68 0.60
C SER A 101 -19.08 -11.82 -0.41
N HIS A 102 -18.92 -13.05 0.06
CA HIS A 102 -18.73 -14.25 -0.76
C HIS A 102 -19.44 -15.45 -0.14
N ASP A 103 -19.55 -16.53 -0.90
CA ASP A 103 -20.18 -17.78 -0.46
C ASP A 103 -19.20 -18.96 -0.63
N PRO A 104 -18.99 -19.85 0.36
CA PRO A 104 -17.95 -20.88 0.28
C PRO A 104 -18.25 -22.04 -0.69
N ASP A 105 -19.52 -22.41 -0.88
CA ASP A 105 -19.95 -23.54 -1.71
C ASP A 105 -21.06 -23.22 -2.74
N GLY A 106 -21.61 -22.00 -2.74
CA GLY A 106 -22.61 -21.53 -3.71
C GLY A 106 -22.35 -20.11 -4.25
N THR A 107 -23.42 -19.32 -4.40
CA THR A 107 -23.43 -17.94 -4.89
C THR A 107 -24.42 -17.06 -4.14
N ILE A 108 -24.03 -15.81 -3.85
CA ILE A 108 -24.94 -14.83 -3.21
C ILE A 108 -26.01 -14.37 -4.22
N VAL A 109 -27.28 -14.66 -3.92
CA VAL A 109 -28.44 -14.27 -4.74
C VAL A 109 -29.12 -12.98 -4.30
N SER A 110 -28.91 -12.52 -3.06
CA SER A 110 -29.48 -11.24 -2.60
C SER A 110 -28.63 -10.49 -1.57
N TYR A 111 -28.75 -9.16 -1.61
CA TYR A 111 -28.13 -8.21 -0.69
C TYR A 111 -29.23 -7.28 -0.15
N ASN A 112 -29.48 -7.32 1.16
CA ASN A 112 -30.51 -6.55 1.85
C ASN A 112 -29.89 -5.69 2.95
N TRP A 113 -30.21 -4.39 2.96
CA TRP A 113 -29.63 -3.40 3.87
C TRP A 113 -30.67 -2.84 4.83
N SER A 114 -30.26 -2.61 6.07
CA SER A 114 -30.95 -1.73 7.03
C SER A 114 -29.97 -0.66 7.49
N PHE A 115 -30.36 0.61 7.38
CA PHE A 115 -29.46 1.74 7.66
C PHE A 115 -29.50 2.22 9.11
N GLY A 116 -30.32 1.61 9.97
CA GLY A 116 -30.40 1.94 11.40
C GLY A 116 -31.26 3.17 11.75
N ASP A 117 -31.76 3.90 10.75
CA ASP A 117 -32.71 5.02 10.89
C ASP A 117 -34.17 4.63 10.53
N GLY A 118 -34.40 3.36 10.20
CA GLY A 118 -35.67 2.82 9.73
C GLY A 118 -35.76 2.67 8.20
N ALA A 119 -34.82 3.22 7.44
CA ALA A 119 -34.72 2.98 6.01
C ALA A 119 -34.05 1.64 5.69
N SER A 120 -34.33 1.12 4.50
CA SER A 120 -33.76 -0.13 3.97
C SER A 120 -33.41 0.02 2.48
N GLY A 121 -32.57 -0.88 1.98
CA GLY A 121 -32.11 -0.87 0.59
C GLY A 121 -31.76 -2.27 0.09
N THR A 122 -31.56 -2.41 -1.21
CA THR A 122 -31.23 -3.69 -1.86
C THR A 122 -30.13 -3.53 -2.91
N GLY A 123 -29.38 -4.61 -3.17
CA GLY A 123 -28.31 -4.64 -4.16
C GLY A 123 -26.91 -4.49 -3.54
N THR A 124 -25.89 -4.88 -4.30
CA THR A 124 -24.49 -4.99 -3.81
C THR A 124 -23.89 -3.64 -3.39
N ILE A 125 -24.25 -2.55 -4.08
CA ILE A 125 -23.83 -1.19 -3.79
C ILE A 125 -25.09 -0.32 -3.68
N VAL A 126 -25.21 0.46 -2.61
CA VAL A 126 -26.36 1.34 -2.35
C VAL A 126 -25.88 2.69 -1.81
N GLN A 127 -26.70 3.74 -1.97
CA GLN A 127 -26.47 5.04 -1.37
C GLN A 127 -27.64 5.42 -0.46
N HIS A 128 -27.34 5.96 0.73
CA HIS A 128 -28.36 6.41 1.68
C HIS A 128 -27.92 7.70 2.39
N PRO A 129 -28.70 8.79 2.33
CA PRO A 129 -28.46 10.01 3.10
C PRO A 129 -29.22 9.99 4.44
N TYR A 130 -28.56 10.42 5.51
CA TYR A 130 -29.18 10.52 6.84
C TYR A 130 -29.74 11.92 7.11
N ALA A 131 -30.97 11.99 7.61
CA ALA A 131 -31.68 13.25 7.84
C ALA A 131 -31.27 14.01 9.13
N SER A 132 -30.60 13.33 10.07
CA SER A 132 -30.22 13.88 11.38
C SER A 132 -28.80 13.48 11.75
N THR A 133 -28.22 14.18 12.73
CA THR A 133 -26.97 13.76 13.38
C THR A 133 -27.20 12.56 14.30
N GLY A 134 -26.26 11.63 14.34
CA GLY A 134 -26.34 10.48 15.25
C GLY A 134 -25.41 9.35 14.83
N THR A 135 -25.41 8.27 15.62
CA THR A 135 -24.68 7.04 15.30
C THR A 135 -25.68 5.97 14.88
N TYR A 136 -25.56 5.51 13.64
CA TYR A 136 -26.49 4.59 13.00
C TYR A 136 -25.86 3.20 12.83
N THR A 137 -26.55 2.16 13.31
CA THR A 137 -26.11 0.77 13.15
C THR A 137 -26.58 0.23 11.81
N VAL A 138 -25.68 0.23 10.82
CA VAL A 138 -25.96 -0.29 9.49
C VAL A 138 -25.74 -1.80 9.48
N ARG A 139 -26.69 -2.54 8.91
CA ARG A 139 -26.66 -4.00 8.75
C ARG A 139 -26.82 -4.40 7.30
N LEU A 140 -25.86 -5.15 6.78
CA LEU A 140 -26.01 -5.93 5.54
C LEU A 140 -26.42 -7.36 5.88
N THR A 141 -27.42 -7.88 5.18
CA THR A 141 -27.82 -9.29 5.16
C THR A 141 -27.64 -9.81 3.74
N VAL A 142 -26.89 -10.90 3.58
CA VAL A 142 -26.75 -11.62 2.31
C VAL A 142 -27.41 -13.01 2.38
N THR A 143 -27.88 -13.49 1.24
CA THR A 143 -28.55 -14.79 1.08
C THR A 143 -27.90 -15.55 -0.08
N ASP A 144 -27.61 -16.84 0.10
CA ASP A 144 -27.08 -17.75 -0.93
C ASP A 144 -28.18 -18.40 -1.78
N ASP A 145 -27.81 -19.19 -2.79
CA ASP A 145 -28.74 -19.92 -3.66
C ASP A 145 -29.44 -21.12 -2.99
N ASP A 146 -28.89 -21.64 -1.88
CA ASP A 146 -29.51 -22.65 -1.00
C ASP A 146 -30.34 -22.03 0.15
N SER A 147 -30.64 -20.72 0.07
CA SER A 147 -31.46 -19.91 0.99
C SER A 147 -30.93 -19.73 2.42
N ALA A 148 -29.67 -20.05 2.74
CA ALA A 148 -29.08 -19.65 4.02
C ALA A 148 -28.62 -18.18 3.98
N THR A 149 -28.44 -17.59 5.17
CA THR A 149 -28.21 -16.14 5.31
C THR A 149 -27.18 -15.82 6.38
N ASN A 150 -26.43 -14.74 6.16
CA ASN A 150 -25.53 -14.19 7.17
C ASN A 150 -25.52 -12.66 7.13
N THR A 151 -25.07 -12.01 8.21
CA THR A 151 -25.15 -10.55 8.35
C THR A 151 -23.90 -9.90 8.92
N ALA A 152 -23.52 -8.77 8.37
CA ALA A 152 -22.45 -7.89 8.86
C ALA A 152 -23.04 -6.58 9.39
N THR A 153 -22.41 -5.98 10.40
CA THR A 153 -22.86 -4.72 11.01
C THR A 153 -21.71 -3.73 11.24
N GLN A 154 -21.95 -2.45 11.02
CA GLN A 154 -21.01 -1.36 11.35
C GLN A 154 -21.75 -0.14 11.91
N GLN A 155 -21.06 0.68 12.70
CA GLN A 155 -21.59 1.97 13.15
C GLN A 155 -21.15 3.08 12.18
N VAL A 156 -22.09 3.95 11.82
CA VAL A 156 -21.88 5.14 10.98
C VAL A 156 -22.24 6.38 11.79
N SER A 157 -21.24 7.20 12.12
CA SER A 157 -21.44 8.46 12.85
C SER A 157 -21.65 9.61 11.88
N VAL A 158 -22.86 10.17 11.85
CA VAL A 158 -23.25 11.31 11.01
C VAL A 158 -23.22 12.60 11.81
N THR A 159 -22.50 13.60 11.30
CA THR A 159 -22.34 14.91 11.97
C THR A 159 -22.95 16.03 11.16
N GLN A 160 -23.22 17.17 11.80
CA GLN A 160 -23.63 18.39 11.10
C GLN A 160 -22.39 19.07 10.51
N ALA A 161 -22.54 19.71 9.35
CA ALA A 161 -21.49 20.60 8.84
C ALA A 161 -21.20 21.72 9.86
N PRO A 162 -19.92 22.08 10.11
CA PRO A 162 -19.60 23.19 11.00
C PRO A 162 -20.16 24.51 10.44
N LYS A 163 -20.52 25.42 11.34
CA LYS A 163 -21.01 26.77 11.02
C LYS A 163 -20.07 27.86 11.55
N PRO A 164 -20.11 29.08 10.98
CA PRO A 164 -19.55 30.28 11.60
C PRO A 164 -20.33 30.67 12.87
N ASP A 165 -19.73 31.57 13.66
CA ASP A 165 -20.30 32.13 14.89
C ASP A 165 -19.66 33.50 15.12
N LEU A 166 -20.35 34.59 14.78
CA LEU A 166 -19.82 35.94 14.77
C LEU A 166 -20.12 36.65 16.09
N THR A 167 -19.08 37.21 16.72
CA THR A 167 -19.22 37.93 17.99
C THR A 167 -18.49 39.26 18.01
N VAL A 168 -19.01 40.20 18.81
CA VAL A 168 -18.27 41.42 19.14
C VAL A 168 -17.20 41.04 20.17
N GLY A 169 -15.93 41.17 19.81
CA GLY A 169 -14.81 40.95 20.72
C GLY A 169 -14.54 42.15 21.63
N SER A 170 -14.58 43.36 21.06
CA SER A 170 -14.53 44.62 21.80
C SER A 170 -14.98 45.79 20.92
N ILE A 171 -15.32 46.90 21.57
CA ILE A 171 -15.54 48.21 20.96
C ILE A 171 -14.70 49.25 21.73
N SER A 172 -14.27 50.29 21.02
CA SER A 172 -13.62 51.47 21.59
C SER A 172 -13.83 52.66 20.67
N HIS A 173 -13.74 53.89 21.20
CA HIS A 173 -14.00 55.11 20.45
C HIS A 173 -12.88 56.16 20.60
N SER A 174 -12.77 57.07 19.63
CA SER A 174 -11.83 58.19 19.65
C SER A 174 -12.36 59.40 18.85
N PRO A 175 -12.25 60.65 19.35
CA PRO A 175 -11.68 61.04 20.65
C PRO A 175 -12.56 60.63 21.83
N VAL A 176 -11.97 60.51 23.02
CA VAL A 176 -12.64 60.05 24.27
C VAL A 176 -13.68 61.07 24.79
N HIS A 177 -13.51 62.35 24.46
CA HIS A 177 -14.47 63.42 24.76
C HIS A 177 -14.69 64.29 23.52
N PRO A 178 -15.55 63.84 22.57
CA PRO A 178 -15.85 64.62 21.37
C PRO A 178 -16.64 65.88 21.72
N SER A 179 -16.58 66.91 20.89
CA SER A 179 -17.59 67.98 20.93
C SER A 179 -18.91 67.49 20.33
N ILE A 180 -20.05 68.05 20.75
CA ILE A 180 -21.32 67.80 20.05
C ILE A 180 -21.18 68.28 18.59
N GLY A 181 -21.42 67.39 17.64
CA GLY A 181 -21.21 67.57 16.20
C GLY A 181 -19.85 67.06 15.68
N GLU A 182 -18.94 66.59 16.54
CA GLU A 182 -17.65 66.02 16.15
C GLU A 182 -17.79 64.56 15.70
N SER A 183 -17.07 64.16 14.65
CA SER A 183 -17.03 62.77 14.17
C SER A 183 -16.18 61.89 15.07
N VAL A 184 -16.81 60.89 15.67
CA VAL A 184 -16.19 59.87 16.51
C VAL A 184 -15.83 58.66 15.66
N THR A 185 -14.59 58.18 15.77
CA THR A 185 -14.15 56.93 15.15
C THR A 185 -14.31 55.78 16.14
N PHE A 186 -15.15 54.82 15.81
CA PHE A 186 -15.35 53.57 16.54
C PHE A 186 -14.47 52.48 15.93
N THR A 187 -13.77 51.73 16.77
CA THR A 187 -12.95 50.58 16.39
C THR A 187 -13.56 49.34 17.03
N ILE A 188 -14.14 48.48 16.18
CA ILE A 188 -14.88 47.28 16.58
C ILE A 188 -14.05 46.05 16.20
N ILE A 189 -13.79 45.17 17.15
CA ILE A 189 -13.23 43.84 16.87
C ILE A 189 -14.38 42.85 16.68
N VAL A 190 -14.39 42.17 15.54
CA VAL A 190 -15.32 41.08 15.23
C VAL A 190 -14.55 39.77 15.22
N ASN A 191 -15.03 38.77 15.95
CA ASN A 191 -14.50 37.42 15.95
C ASN A 191 -15.43 36.50 15.19
N ASN A 192 -14.90 35.46 14.54
CA ASN A 192 -15.63 34.27 14.15
C ASN A 192 -15.14 33.12 15.04
N GLN A 193 -15.87 32.81 16.11
CA GLN A 193 -15.54 31.70 17.02
C GLN A 193 -16.00 30.33 16.49
N GLY A 194 -16.72 30.31 15.36
CA GLY A 194 -17.24 29.11 14.73
C GLY A 194 -16.22 28.30 13.94
N GLY A 195 -16.62 27.08 13.57
CA GLY A 195 -15.78 26.11 12.87
C GLY A 195 -15.77 26.23 11.33
N ALA A 196 -16.47 27.22 10.76
CA ALA A 196 -16.52 27.47 9.33
C ALA A 196 -16.35 28.97 9.01
N PRO A 197 -15.86 29.34 7.81
CA PRO A 197 -15.79 30.74 7.39
C PRO A 197 -17.19 31.35 7.24
N SER A 198 -17.33 32.64 7.57
CA SER A 198 -18.61 33.34 7.60
C SER A 198 -19.22 33.62 6.22
N GLY A 199 -18.40 33.72 5.17
CA GLY A 199 -18.80 34.47 3.97
C GLY A 199 -18.91 35.98 4.27
N ALA A 200 -19.50 36.74 3.34
CA ALA A 200 -19.60 38.19 3.47
C ALA A 200 -20.74 38.59 4.43
N PHE A 201 -20.47 39.55 5.31
CA PHE A 201 -21.45 40.11 6.25
C PHE A 201 -21.25 41.61 6.47
N ARG A 202 -22.25 42.25 7.07
CA ARG A 202 -22.24 43.67 7.43
C ARG A 202 -22.00 43.86 8.93
N VAL A 203 -21.26 44.89 9.30
CA VAL A 203 -21.21 45.44 10.66
C VAL A 203 -21.85 46.81 10.61
N ARG A 204 -22.94 46.98 11.34
CA ARG A 204 -23.70 48.23 11.43
C ARG A 204 -23.52 48.87 12.80
N LEU A 205 -23.40 50.18 12.80
CA LEU A 205 -23.35 51.03 13.98
C LEU A 205 -24.48 52.05 13.91
N ASP A 206 -25.35 52.06 14.92
CA ASP A 206 -26.47 53.00 15.07
C ASP A 206 -26.22 53.95 16.24
N GLY A 207 -26.10 55.25 15.96
CA GLY A 207 -26.27 56.31 16.95
C GLY A 207 -27.74 56.72 17.11
N ALA A 208 -28.00 57.74 17.93
CA ALA A 208 -29.36 58.18 18.27
C ALA A 208 -30.14 58.81 17.09
N THR A 209 -29.44 59.33 16.08
CA THR A 209 -30.06 60.01 14.93
C THR A 209 -29.47 59.64 13.57
N SER A 210 -28.43 58.79 13.52
CA SER A 210 -27.75 58.39 12.28
C SER A 210 -27.08 57.02 12.43
N SER A 211 -26.84 56.34 11.32
CA SER A 211 -26.22 55.01 11.26
C SER A 211 -25.14 54.95 10.19
N THR A 212 -24.21 54.01 10.33
CA THR A 212 -23.13 53.76 9.36
C THR A 212 -22.78 52.27 9.31
N ASP A 213 -22.29 51.81 8.16
CA ASP A 213 -22.08 50.40 7.85
C ASP A 213 -20.64 50.14 7.38
N GLY A 214 -20.10 48.97 7.73
CA GLY A 214 -18.86 48.41 7.21
C GLY A 214 -19.06 46.99 6.71
N ASN A 215 -18.53 46.64 5.54
CA ASN A 215 -18.66 45.30 4.98
C ASN A 215 -17.39 44.48 5.23
N VAL A 216 -17.55 43.27 5.75
CA VAL A 216 -16.48 42.28 5.89
C VAL A 216 -16.65 41.22 4.80
N PRO A 217 -15.72 41.07 3.83
CA PRO A 217 -15.90 40.15 2.70
C PRO A 217 -15.91 38.66 3.08
N GLN A 218 -15.14 38.29 4.09
CA GLN A 218 -15.13 36.97 4.73
C GLN A 218 -14.34 37.05 6.03
N LEU A 219 -14.76 36.33 7.06
CA LEU A 219 -13.94 36.02 8.23
C LEU A 219 -13.72 34.50 8.31
N ALA A 220 -12.46 34.07 8.39
CA ALA A 220 -12.11 32.66 8.50
C ALA A 220 -12.57 32.06 9.84
N ALA A 221 -12.70 30.73 9.92
CA ALA A 221 -12.98 30.04 11.17
C ALA A 221 -11.92 30.37 12.24
N SER A 222 -12.35 30.60 13.48
CA SER A 222 -11.50 30.98 14.62
C SER A 222 -10.64 32.24 14.42
N ALA A 223 -10.99 33.13 13.48
CA ALA A 223 -10.25 34.36 13.19
C ALA A 223 -10.96 35.60 13.74
N SER A 224 -10.23 36.72 13.85
CA SER A 224 -10.79 38.04 14.17
C SER A 224 -10.38 39.10 13.14
N THR A 225 -11.15 40.17 13.07
CA THR A 225 -10.90 41.32 12.21
C THR A 225 -11.32 42.62 12.91
N THR A 226 -10.87 43.76 12.38
CA THR A 226 -11.17 45.07 12.93
C THR A 226 -11.91 45.91 11.90
N VAL A 227 -13.05 46.47 12.29
CA VAL A 227 -13.85 47.38 11.47
C VAL A 227 -13.83 48.76 12.13
N SER A 228 -13.43 49.78 11.36
CA SER A 228 -13.43 51.18 11.80
C SER A 228 -14.59 51.93 11.15
N LEU A 229 -15.47 52.50 11.97
CA LEU A 229 -16.69 53.21 11.57
C LEU A 229 -16.71 54.62 12.14
N LEU A 230 -17.33 55.57 11.43
CA LEU A 230 -17.41 56.97 11.87
C LEU A 230 -18.86 57.43 11.99
N LEU A 231 -19.22 57.99 13.15
CA LEU A 231 -20.49 58.69 13.38
C LEU A 231 -20.27 59.97 14.20
N PRO A 232 -21.05 61.04 13.97
CA PRO A 232 -20.99 62.23 14.80
C PRO A 232 -21.63 61.97 16.18
N LEU A 233 -21.05 62.55 17.23
CA LEU A 233 -21.74 62.66 18.52
C LEU A 233 -22.82 63.75 18.40
N THR A 234 -24.08 63.42 18.68
CA THR A 234 -25.24 64.32 18.48
C THR A 234 -25.85 64.82 19.79
N GLN A 235 -25.51 64.20 20.92
CA GLN A 235 -25.99 64.55 22.26
C GLN A 235 -24.84 64.69 23.26
N ALA A 236 -25.13 65.21 24.46
CA ALA A 236 -24.13 65.34 25.52
C ALA A 236 -23.68 63.99 26.10
N THR A 237 -24.55 62.99 26.05
CA THR A 237 -24.28 61.57 26.30
C THR A 237 -25.08 60.79 25.26
N GLU A 238 -24.45 59.86 24.54
CA GLU A 238 -25.10 59.10 23.47
C GLU A 238 -24.68 57.62 23.50
N THR A 239 -25.66 56.73 23.34
CA THR A 239 -25.43 55.28 23.22
C THR A 239 -25.41 54.87 21.76
N PHE A 240 -24.35 54.19 21.35
CA PHE A 240 -24.15 53.63 20.02
C PHE A 240 -24.32 52.12 20.07
N ASN A 241 -25.20 51.58 19.24
CA ASN A 241 -25.49 50.14 19.17
C ASN A 241 -24.74 49.52 17.99
N VAL A 242 -24.06 48.40 18.23
CA VAL A 242 -23.36 47.61 17.20
C VAL A 242 -24.19 46.38 16.89
N TYR A 243 -24.34 46.09 15.61
CA TYR A 243 -24.94 44.87 15.09
C TYR A 243 -24.00 44.23 14.06
N ILE A 244 -23.56 43.00 14.32
CA ILE A 244 -22.87 42.17 13.34
C ILE A 244 -23.93 41.31 12.63
N ASP A 245 -23.80 41.20 11.31
CA ASP A 245 -24.74 40.54 10.41
C ASP A 245 -26.23 40.89 10.67
N ASP A 246 -26.51 42.19 10.80
CA ASP A 246 -27.87 42.70 11.10
C ASP A 246 -28.92 42.39 10.00
N LEU A 247 -28.47 41.82 8.88
CA LEU A 247 -29.29 41.34 7.76
C LEU A 247 -29.47 39.81 7.74
N ASN A 248 -28.88 39.08 8.70
CA ASN A 248 -28.90 37.61 8.80
C ASN A 248 -28.44 36.92 7.49
N GLN A 249 -27.38 37.44 6.87
CA GLN A 249 -26.82 36.92 5.61
C GLN A 249 -25.96 35.67 5.82
N VAL A 250 -25.40 35.53 7.02
CA VAL A 250 -24.70 34.38 7.54
C VAL A 250 -25.69 33.54 8.34
N THR A 251 -25.53 32.22 8.31
CA THR A 251 -26.30 31.32 9.18
C THR A 251 -25.34 30.68 10.16
N GLU A 252 -25.52 30.99 11.44
CA GLU A 252 -24.51 30.79 12.48
C GLU A 252 -24.87 29.61 13.39
N SER A 253 -23.94 29.21 14.27
CA SER A 253 -24.24 28.29 15.38
C SER A 253 -24.98 28.96 16.53
N ASN A 254 -24.84 30.28 16.66
CA ASN A 254 -25.55 31.13 17.60
C ASN A 254 -25.82 32.46 16.90
N GLU A 255 -27.07 32.96 16.98
CA GLU A 255 -27.50 34.23 16.37
C GLU A 255 -27.73 35.30 17.45
N GLY A 256 -27.44 34.99 18.72
CA GLY A 256 -27.81 35.79 19.90
C GLY A 256 -26.66 36.62 20.50
N ASN A 257 -25.49 36.60 19.88
CA ASN A 257 -24.21 37.10 20.42
C ASN A 257 -23.57 38.17 19.51
N ASN A 258 -24.35 38.68 18.55
CA ASN A 258 -23.88 39.50 17.44
C ASN A 258 -24.01 41.01 17.73
N THR A 259 -24.43 41.39 18.94
CA THR A 259 -24.81 42.78 19.30
C THR A 259 -24.13 43.28 20.57
N THR A 260 -23.73 44.56 20.60
CA THR A 260 -23.29 45.26 21.83
C THR A 260 -23.64 46.75 21.78
N GLN A 261 -23.32 47.49 22.84
CA GLN A 261 -23.49 48.95 22.92
C GLN A 261 -22.24 49.63 23.51
N GLU A 262 -22.02 50.89 23.14
CA GLU A 262 -20.95 51.78 23.63
C GLU A 262 -21.55 53.14 24.00
N ILE A 263 -21.08 53.79 25.08
CA ILE A 263 -21.58 55.11 25.51
C ILE A 263 -20.46 56.15 25.35
N VAL A 264 -20.79 57.31 24.76
CA VAL A 264 -19.86 58.42 24.51
C VAL A 264 -20.38 59.71 25.12
N GLU A 265 -19.51 60.50 25.75
CA GLU A 265 -19.86 61.76 26.44
C GLU A 265 -19.11 62.98 25.87
N ALA A 266 -19.81 64.11 25.80
CA ALA A 266 -19.32 65.32 25.15
C ALA A 266 -18.42 66.21 26.03
N ALA A 267 -17.51 66.95 25.40
CA ALA A 267 -16.72 67.99 26.08
C ALA A 267 -17.60 69.15 26.62
N PRO A 268 -17.34 69.65 27.85
CA PRO A 268 -18.15 70.71 28.47
C PRO A 268 -17.93 72.09 27.83
N SER A 269 -18.96 72.94 27.87
CA SER A 269 -18.97 74.23 27.15
C SER A 269 -19.21 75.45 28.07
N ASN A 270 -18.21 76.33 28.22
CA ASN A 270 -18.38 77.78 28.50
C ASN A 270 -17.04 78.55 28.43
N GLY A 271 -17.08 79.88 28.22
CA GLY A 271 -15.90 80.70 27.89
C GLY A 271 -14.99 81.10 29.06
N GLY A 272 -13.68 81.26 28.79
CA GLY A 272 -12.62 81.39 29.79
C GLY A 272 -12.11 82.80 30.17
N ALA A 273 -11.35 82.86 31.27
CA ALA A 273 -10.74 84.04 31.85
C ALA A 273 -9.25 83.85 32.21
N TRP A 274 -8.49 84.95 32.36
CA TRP A 274 -7.12 84.89 32.88
C TRP A 274 -7.12 84.74 34.40
N VAL A 275 -6.31 83.81 34.91
CA VAL A 275 -6.16 83.48 36.33
C VAL A 275 -4.69 83.38 36.69
N SER A 276 -4.29 84.09 37.73
CA SER A 276 -2.91 84.15 38.21
C SER A 276 -2.52 82.95 39.09
N PRO A 277 -1.25 82.50 39.07
CA PRO A 277 -0.74 81.49 39.99
C PRO A 277 -0.78 81.95 41.46
N THR A 278 -1.17 81.05 42.36
CA THR A 278 -1.28 81.34 43.81
C THR A 278 -0.13 80.78 44.63
N GLY A 279 0.78 80.04 44.02
CA GLY A 279 1.98 79.50 44.67
C GLY A 279 3.10 79.25 43.67
N TYR A 280 4.31 79.08 44.18
CA TYR A 280 5.47 78.76 43.35
C TYR A 280 6.43 77.79 44.06
N SER A 281 7.36 77.24 43.30
CA SER A 281 8.54 76.55 43.82
C SER A 281 9.75 76.95 42.96
N ASP A 282 10.78 77.45 43.63
CA ASP A 282 12.12 77.60 43.07
C ASP A 282 13.04 76.63 43.82
N PRO A 283 13.21 75.39 43.34
CA PRO A 283 13.98 74.36 44.05
C PRO A 283 15.49 74.64 44.06
N ASP A 284 15.97 75.58 43.23
CA ASP A 284 17.38 75.88 43.06
C ASP A 284 17.81 77.20 43.79
N ASP A 285 16.86 77.92 44.39
CA ASP A 285 17.04 79.17 45.17
C ASP A 285 17.80 80.28 44.40
N PHE A 286 17.60 80.34 43.07
CA PHE A 286 18.22 81.33 42.17
C PHE A 286 17.33 82.55 41.90
N PHE A 287 16.05 82.52 42.27
CA PHE A 287 15.10 83.61 42.10
C PHE A 287 14.80 84.28 43.44
N TYR A 288 15.33 85.49 43.66
CA TYR A 288 14.87 86.32 44.77
C TYR A 288 13.49 86.91 44.44
N TYR A 289 12.45 86.35 45.05
CA TYR A 289 11.07 86.81 44.91
C TYR A 289 10.60 87.48 46.20
N GLU A 290 10.75 88.81 46.29
CA GLU A 290 9.98 89.55 47.29
C GLU A 290 8.50 89.51 46.90
N ALA A 291 7.63 89.19 47.87
CA ALA A 291 6.21 88.99 47.62
C ALA A 291 5.50 90.29 47.21
N ARG A 292 5.36 90.52 45.89
CA ARG A 292 4.36 91.39 45.20
C ARG A 292 4.65 91.46 43.68
N ALA A 293 3.96 90.64 42.88
CA ALA A 293 3.99 90.73 41.41
C ALA A 293 2.55 90.78 40.84
N TYR A 294 1.64 91.44 41.57
CA TYR A 294 0.20 91.44 41.29
C TYR A 294 -0.49 92.80 41.46
N ASP A 295 0.26 93.90 41.54
CA ASP A 295 -0.26 95.25 41.44
C ASP A 295 0.59 96.16 40.52
N ASP A 296 -0.12 97.06 39.84
CA ASP A 296 0.33 97.87 38.69
C ASP A 296 1.11 99.12 39.14
N ASP A 297 2.18 98.93 39.93
CA ASP A 297 3.00 100.03 40.44
C ASP A 297 4.36 100.15 39.71
N THR A 298 4.75 101.39 39.43
CA THR A 298 5.80 101.72 38.44
C THR A 298 7.18 101.97 39.04
N ALA A 299 7.38 101.73 40.35
CA ALA A 299 8.57 102.21 41.05
C ALA A 299 9.08 101.33 42.23
N THR A 300 9.70 100.19 41.92
CA THR A 300 10.70 99.58 42.84
C THR A 300 11.78 98.78 42.09
N LYS A 301 13.00 98.77 42.63
CA LYS A 301 14.15 98.00 42.10
C LYS A 301 14.80 97.23 43.25
N CYS A 302 14.96 95.91 43.09
CA CYS A 302 15.73 95.06 44.00
C CYS A 302 16.79 94.25 43.21
N SER A 303 17.93 94.00 43.84
CA SER A 303 19.09 93.33 43.26
C SER A 303 19.75 92.40 44.29
N SER A 304 20.26 91.25 43.86
CA SER A 304 21.03 90.32 44.70
C SER A 304 22.42 90.08 44.08
N ASP A 305 23.45 89.87 44.90
CA ASP A 305 24.80 89.52 44.41
C ASP A 305 24.98 88.00 44.36
N LYS A 306 25.19 87.41 43.15
CA LYS A 306 26.05 86.22 42.90
C LYS A 306 26.04 85.69 41.45
N GLY A 307 27.14 85.92 40.73
CA GLY A 307 28.01 84.88 40.15
C GLY A 307 27.40 83.64 39.48
N VAL A 308 27.08 83.69 38.18
CA VAL A 308 26.64 82.50 37.40
C VAL A 308 27.70 82.03 36.40
N ARG A 309 28.16 80.78 36.54
CA ARG A 309 29.21 80.16 35.70
C ARG A 309 28.67 79.58 34.37
N GLN A 310 29.59 79.19 33.49
CA GLN A 310 29.31 78.76 32.11
C GLN A 310 28.89 77.28 32.01
N PHE A 311 27.92 77.01 31.11
CA PHE A 311 27.70 75.74 30.38
C PHE A 311 27.14 74.48 31.07
N VAL A 312 26.53 74.52 32.27
CA VAL A 312 25.65 73.40 32.71
C VAL A 312 24.44 73.86 33.54
N TRP A 313 23.28 73.25 33.24
CA TRP A 313 21.97 73.31 33.92
C TRP A 313 21.04 74.52 33.70
N THR A 314 19.74 74.20 33.58
CA THR A 314 18.59 75.12 33.52
C THR A 314 18.01 75.31 34.92
N PHE A 315 17.82 76.56 35.34
CA PHE A 315 16.97 76.91 36.48
C PHE A 315 15.49 76.80 36.12
N PHE A 316 14.64 76.49 37.10
CA PHE A 316 13.20 76.32 36.91
C PHE A 316 12.39 77.14 37.92
N LEU A 317 11.57 78.07 37.44
CA LEU A 317 10.48 78.61 38.26
C LEU A 317 9.20 77.82 37.96
N TYR A 318 8.70 77.08 38.95
CA TYR A 318 7.40 76.43 38.90
C TYR A 318 6.35 77.38 39.45
N LEU A 319 5.34 77.73 38.66
CA LEU A 319 4.19 78.52 39.08
C LEU A 319 2.95 77.62 39.11
N LYS A 320 2.20 77.65 40.22
CA LYS A 320 1.12 76.70 40.51
C LYS A 320 -0.22 77.40 40.59
N LEU A 321 -1.24 76.78 39.99
CA LEU A 321 -2.64 77.13 40.24
C LEU A 321 -3.09 76.59 41.61
N PRO A 322 -4.09 77.21 42.26
CA PRO A 322 -4.63 76.73 43.55
C PRO A 322 -5.36 75.38 43.44
N SER A 323 -5.75 75.01 42.23
CA SER A 323 -6.34 73.73 41.83
C SER A 323 -6.07 73.51 40.34
N PRO A 324 -5.96 72.27 39.85
CA PRO A 324 -5.93 71.99 38.42
C PRO A 324 -7.18 72.60 37.75
N ARG A 325 -6.97 73.29 36.62
CA ARG A 325 -8.05 73.92 35.85
C ARG A 325 -7.82 73.67 34.37
N GLU A 326 -8.90 73.53 33.62
CA GLU A 326 -8.80 73.41 32.18
C GLU A 326 -8.27 74.72 31.58
N CYS A 327 -7.13 74.66 30.91
CA CYS A 327 -6.46 75.82 30.32
C CYS A 327 -6.10 75.58 28.86
N SER A 328 -6.11 76.63 28.05
CA SER A 328 -5.69 76.59 26.63
C SER A 328 -4.58 77.60 26.28
N LYS A 329 -4.24 78.52 27.19
CA LYS A 329 -3.17 79.50 27.00
C LYS A 329 -2.46 79.77 28.32
N VAL A 330 -1.22 80.23 28.24
CA VAL A 330 -0.53 80.94 29.33
C VAL A 330 0.02 82.25 28.78
N ARG A 331 0.21 83.25 29.64
CA ARG A 331 0.94 84.48 29.32
C ARG A 331 2.01 84.74 30.36
N PHE A 332 3.12 85.33 29.97
CA PHE A 332 4.21 85.71 30.87
C PHE A 332 4.91 86.99 30.41
N MET A 333 5.51 87.72 31.36
CA MET A 333 6.27 88.94 31.15
C MET A 333 7.58 88.87 31.95
N VAL A 334 8.72 89.14 31.30
CA VAL A 334 10.07 88.88 31.83
C VAL A 334 11.09 89.95 31.45
N SER A 335 12.19 90.09 32.20
CA SER A 335 13.33 90.97 31.85
C SER A 335 14.71 90.47 32.31
N ASP A 336 15.77 91.14 31.86
CA ASP A 336 17.10 91.09 32.49
C ASP A 336 17.42 92.38 33.27
N ASN A 337 18.67 92.48 33.77
CA ASN A 337 19.24 93.63 34.47
C ASN A 337 20.05 94.59 33.56
N TYR A 338 20.16 94.32 32.26
CA TYR A 338 20.99 95.08 31.31
C TYR A 338 20.22 95.79 30.20
N GLY A 339 18.93 95.52 30.02
CA GLY A 339 18.02 96.32 29.20
C GLY A 339 18.11 96.08 27.68
N ALA A 340 18.93 95.12 27.24
CA ALA A 340 18.98 94.60 25.86
C ALA A 340 19.96 93.41 25.70
N TRP A 341 19.43 92.29 25.19
CA TRP A 341 20.16 91.26 24.40
C TRP A 341 21.10 90.27 25.12
N ALA A 342 20.84 89.89 26.38
CA ALA A 342 21.67 88.90 27.09
C ALA A 342 21.16 87.43 27.03
N TYR A 343 19.91 87.20 26.64
CA TYR A 343 19.31 85.86 26.54
C TYR A 343 19.43 85.23 25.14
N SER A 344 19.67 83.92 25.10
CA SER A 344 19.61 83.14 23.86
C SER A 344 18.20 82.59 23.60
N ARG A 345 17.45 82.22 24.65
CA ARG A 345 16.16 81.54 24.56
C ARG A 345 15.42 81.53 25.91
N ILE A 346 14.10 81.41 25.88
CA ILE A 346 13.23 81.09 27.01
C ILE A 346 12.33 79.94 26.58
N ASP A 347 12.22 78.92 27.43
CA ASP A 347 11.26 77.84 27.26
C ASP A 347 10.20 77.92 28.36
N VAL A 348 8.94 77.66 27.99
CA VAL A 348 7.81 77.59 28.93
C VAL A 348 7.08 76.27 28.71
N ASP A 349 6.84 75.57 29.80
CA ASP A 349 6.15 74.28 29.80
C ASP A 349 4.90 74.36 30.67
N VAL A 350 3.92 73.51 30.39
CA VAL A 350 2.73 73.33 31.24
C VAL A 350 2.62 71.87 31.65
N TYR A 351 2.30 71.62 32.92
CA TYR A 351 1.95 70.29 33.40
C TYR A 351 0.46 70.07 33.14
N LYS A 352 0.18 69.38 32.04
CA LYS A 352 -1.13 69.19 31.42
C LYS A 352 -1.46 67.69 31.39
N ASP A 353 -2.64 67.32 31.88
CA ASP A 353 -3.16 65.94 31.85
C ASP A 353 -2.15 64.91 32.38
N GLY A 354 -1.51 65.22 33.52
CA GLY A 354 -0.53 64.35 34.19
C GLY A 354 0.89 64.34 33.59
N ARG A 355 1.19 65.19 32.59
CA ARG A 355 2.53 65.25 31.97
C ARG A 355 3.00 66.65 31.62
N TRP A 356 4.32 66.86 31.58
CA TRP A 356 4.90 68.11 31.08
C TRP A 356 4.80 68.20 29.55
N VAL A 357 4.30 69.33 29.05
CA VAL A 357 4.21 69.67 27.63
C VAL A 357 4.99 70.94 27.38
N ASP A 358 5.97 70.89 26.45
CA ASP A 358 6.71 72.08 26.00
C ASP A 358 5.74 73.03 25.25
N ALA A 359 5.34 74.14 25.88
CA ALA A 359 4.35 75.07 25.34
C ALA A 359 4.99 76.18 24.48
N TYR A 360 6.20 76.63 24.82
CA TYR A 360 6.93 77.66 24.09
C TYR A 360 8.44 77.43 24.15
N LYS A 361 9.14 77.77 23.06
CA LYS A 361 10.61 77.75 22.96
C LYS A 361 11.08 78.91 22.06
N GLY A 362 11.70 79.94 22.61
CA GLY A 362 12.20 81.07 21.82
C GLY A 362 12.57 82.32 22.62
N SER A 363 13.06 83.37 21.95
CA SER A 363 13.30 84.67 22.60
C SER A 363 11.99 85.44 22.84
N THR A 364 12.02 86.43 23.73
CA THR A 364 10.90 87.38 23.91
C THR A 364 11.43 88.79 24.10
N SER A 365 10.58 89.79 23.85
CA SER A 365 10.88 91.20 24.14
C SER A 365 10.70 91.48 25.64
N GLU A 366 11.65 92.24 26.19
CA GLU A 366 11.67 92.65 27.59
C GLU A 366 10.39 93.40 28.01
N ARG A 367 9.89 93.11 29.23
CA ARG A 367 8.70 93.77 29.84
C ARG A 367 7.50 93.91 28.89
N ARG A 368 7.25 92.87 28.09
CA ARG A 368 6.03 92.73 27.30
C ARG A 368 5.42 91.36 27.47
N TRP A 369 4.10 91.31 27.47
CA TRP A 369 3.33 90.08 27.47
C TRP A 369 3.67 89.18 26.27
N LYS A 370 4.14 87.97 26.56
CA LYS A 370 4.15 86.87 25.61
C LYS A 370 3.00 85.93 25.93
N THR A 371 2.03 85.82 25.03
CA THR A 371 0.98 84.80 25.09
C THR A 371 1.42 83.55 24.33
N VAL A 372 1.14 82.38 24.91
CA VAL A 372 1.42 81.04 24.39
C VAL A 372 0.10 80.29 24.36
N THR A 373 -0.21 79.63 23.24
CA THR A 373 -1.45 78.83 23.08
C THR A 373 -1.06 77.37 22.89
N PHE A 374 -1.81 76.47 23.53
CA PHE A 374 -1.65 75.02 23.45
C PHE A 374 -3.04 74.36 23.40
N SER A 375 -3.11 73.06 23.10
CA SER A 375 -4.39 72.34 23.11
C SER A 375 -4.98 72.34 24.53
N ALA A 376 -6.31 72.46 24.66
CA ALA A 376 -7.01 72.46 25.94
C ALA A 376 -6.73 71.20 26.78
N GLY A 377 -6.71 71.35 28.10
CA GLY A 377 -6.71 70.25 29.08
C GLY A 377 -6.39 70.73 30.49
N MET A 378 -6.35 69.80 31.45
CA MET A 378 -6.19 70.10 32.87
C MET A 378 -4.75 70.50 33.19
N VAL A 379 -4.53 71.78 33.41
CA VAL A 379 -3.23 72.34 33.81
C VAL A 379 -3.23 72.63 35.31
N SER A 380 -2.19 72.19 36.01
CA SER A 380 -1.96 72.53 37.43
C SER A 380 -0.73 73.42 37.65
N GLU A 381 0.28 73.31 36.79
CA GLU A 381 1.55 74.03 36.91
C GLU A 381 2.04 74.53 35.56
N MET A 382 2.77 75.65 35.56
CA MET A 382 3.63 76.07 34.45
C MET A 382 5.07 76.21 34.93
N ARG A 383 6.03 76.03 34.02
CA ARG A 383 7.46 76.08 34.31
C ARG A 383 8.18 76.97 33.33
N ILE A 384 8.91 77.97 33.82
CA ILE A 384 9.73 78.89 33.00
C ILE A 384 11.20 78.50 33.12
N ARG A 385 11.90 78.44 31.97
CA ARG A 385 13.33 78.12 31.83
C ARG A 385 14.03 79.20 31.01
N GLY A 386 15.08 79.82 31.56
CA GLY A 386 15.88 80.83 30.85
C GLY A 386 17.23 80.29 30.36
N TYR A 387 17.67 80.74 29.18
CA TYR A 387 18.95 80.35 28.57
C TYR A 387 19.80 81.58 28.20
N ARG A 388 21.09 81.52 28.53
CA ARG A 388 22.08 82.60 28.37
C ARG A 388 22.85 82.49 27.05
N ASN A 389 23.26 83.62 26.48
CA ASN A 389 24.33 83.67 25.47
C ASN A 389 25.62 84.27 26.07
N SER A 390 26.77 83.90 25.51
CA SER A 390 28.09 84.05 26.14
C SER A 390 28.56 85.50 26.39
N VAL A 391 28.54 85.95 27.64
CA VAL A 391 29.26 87.14 28.14
C VAL A 391 29.66 86.95 29.63
N PRO A 392 30.82 87.46 30.10
CA PRO A 392 31.39 87.09 31.40
C PRO A 392 30.95 88.00 32.56
N LYS A 393 29.66 88.35 32.64
CA LYS A 393 29.07 89.16 33.73
C LYS A 393 27.72 88.61 34.17
N ASP A 394 27.42 88.72 35.45
CA ASP A 394 26.23 88.15 36.07
C ASP A 394 24.93 88.82 35.59
N ILE A 395 23.99 88.00 35.14
CA ILE A 395 22.69 88.40 34.59
C ILE A 395 21.62 87.94 35.58
N PHE A 396 20.72 88.85 35.95
CA PHE A 396 19.55 88.52 36.76
C PHE A 396 18.33 88.32 35.87
N PHE A 397 17.50 87.33 36.18
CA PHE A 397 16.27 87.02 35.46
C PHE A 397 15.07 87.42 36.30
N TYR A 398 14.20 88.25 35.73
CA TYR A 398 13.00 88.73 36.40
C TYR A 398 11.76 88.18 35.69
N VAL A 399 10.84 87.58 36.45
CA VAL A 399 9.45 87.36 36.04
C VAL A 399 8.63 88.49 36.67
N HIS A 400 7.99 89.32 35.84
CA HIS A 400 7.19 90.46 36.30
C HIS A 400 5.73 90.06 36.50
N GLU A 401 5.20 89.19 35.64
CA GLU A 401 3.81 88.74 35.70
C GLU A 401 3.62 87.45 34.88
N ALA A 402 2.69 86.58 35.27
CA ALA A 402 2.31 85.39 34.51
C ALA A 402 0.89 84.92 34.87
N ASP A 403 0.12 84.44 33.88
CA ASP A 403 -1.25 83.94 34.09
C ASP A 403 -1.59 82.76 33.18
N PHE A 404 -2.60 81.99 33.60
CA PHE A 404 -3.23 80.90 32.86
C PHE A 404 -4.57 81.37 32.27
N TYR A 405 -4.88 81.03 31.02
CA TYR A 405 -6.20 81.24 30.45
C TYR A 405 -7.07 80.02 30.71
N VAL A 406 -7.82 80.09 31.81
CA VAL A 406 -8.71 79.06 32.32
C VAL A 406 -10.02 79.09 31.52
N ILE A 407 -10.37 77.98 30.89
CA ILE A 407 -11.60 77.81 30.10
C ILE A 407 -12.66 76.94 30.79
N GLY A 408 -12.37 76.40 31.98
CA GLY A 408 -13.30 75.56 32.75
C GLY A 408 -13.34 75.89 34.24
N GLY A 409 -14.38 75.42 34.93
CA GLY A 409 -14.53 75.54 36.37
C GLY A 409 -13.48 74.74 37.16
N VAL A 410 -13.42 74.95 38.48
CA VAL A 410 -12.70 74.01 39.37
C VAL A 410 -13.39 72.65 39.25
N PRO A 411 -12.67 71.55 39.01
CA PRO A 411 -13.30 70.24 38.94
C PRO A 411 -14.02 69.92 40.26
N PRO A 412 -15.19 69.25 40.24
CA PRO A 412 -15.65 68.54 41.42
C PRO A 412 -14.53 67.58 41.85
N THR A 413 -14.35 67.35 43.15
CA THR A 413 -13.32 66.43 43.66
C THR A 413 -13.43 65.12 42.88
N PRO A 414 -12.36 64.66 42.20
CA PRO A 414 -12.52 63.67 41.14
C PRO A 414 -13.29 62.46 41.66
N ALA A 415 -14.33 62.06 40.92
CA ALA A 415 -15.16 60.93 41.29
C ALA A 415 -14.25 59.72 41.50
N VAL A 416 -14.43 59.04 42.63
CA VAL A 416 -13.85 57.72 42.79
C VAL A 416 -14.70 56.75 41.99
N THR A 417 -14.07 55.81 41.30
CA THR A 417 -14.75 54.71 40.61
C THR A 417 -14.23 53.42 41.23
N ALA A 418 -15.15 52.64 41.79
CA ALA A 418 -14.83 51.29 42.22
C ALA A 418 -14.64 50.39 40.99
N ASP A 419 -13.66 49.51 41.08
CA ASP A 419 -13.50 48.34 40.22
C ASP A 419 -13.19 47.19 41.18
N ALA A 420 -14.15 46.27 41.32
CA ALA A 420 -14.05 45.11 42.20
C ALA A 420 -13.21 43.98 41.60
N GLY A 421 -12.80 44.10 40.32
CA GLY A 421 -12.04 43.12 39.57
C GLY A 421 -12.82 41.83 39.27
N GLY A 422 -12.07 40.77 38.93
CA GLY A 422 -12.65 39.45 38.66
C GLY A 422 -13.14 39.25 37.22
N PRO A 423 -14.09 38.32 36.97
CA PRO A 423 -14.73 37.43 37.95
C PRO A 423 -13.74 36.51 38.67
N TYR A 424 -14.08 36.11 39.89
CA TYR A 424 -13.22 35.29 40.74
C TYR A 424 -13.73 33.85 40.85
N SER A 425 -12.83 32.91 41.14
CA SER A 425 -13.17 31.52 41.43
C SER A 425 -12.34 31.00 42.60
N GLY A 426 -12.95 30.19 43.46
CA GLY A 426 -12.29 29.63 44.64
C GLY A 426 -12.83 28.28 45.06
N ILE A 427 -12.22 27.72 46.11
CA ILE A 427 -12.57 26.44 46.70
C ILE A 427 -12.91 26.66 48.18
N VAL A 428 -13.94 26.00 48.69
CA VAL A 428 -14.34 26.07 50.10
C VAL A 428 -13.12 25.85 51.02
N GLY A 429 -12.92 26.77 51.97
CA GLY A 429 -11.82 26.71 52.94
C GLY A 429 -10.46 27.23 52.45
N GLN A 430 -10.33 27.67 51.18
CA GLN A 430 -9.13 28.35 50.68
C GLN A 430 -9.35 29.87 50.54
N PRO A 431 -8.33 30.71 50.80
CA PRO A 431 -8.46 32.15 50.65
C PRO A 431 -8.45 32.55 49.17
N VAL A 432 -9.48 33.30 48.76
CA VAL A 432 -9.53 34.04 47.49
C VAL A 432 -9.05 35.46 47.77
N THR A 433 -8.04 35.93 47.02
CA THR A 433 -7.57 37.32 47.11
C THR A 433 -8.33 38.19 46.12
N PHE A 434 -9.10 39.14 46.65
CA PHE A 434 -9.79 40.17 45.89
C PHE A 434 -8.86 41.37 45.69
N ASP A 435 -8.90 41.99 44.52
CA ASP A 435 -8.00 43.06 44.11
C ASP A 435 -8.79 44.18 43.46
N GLY A 436 -8.83 45.33 44.13
CA GLY A 436 -9.50 46.54 43.68
C GLY A 436 -8.54 47.58 43.14
N SER A 437 -7.30 47.22 42.78
CA SER A 437 -6.28 48.15 42.26
C SER A 437 -6.65 48.81 40.93
N GLY A 438 -7.65 48.29 40.20
CA GLY A 438 -8.27 48.98 39.05
C GLY A 438 -9.12 50.20 39.43
N SER A 439 -9.51 50.33 40.71
CA SER A 439 -10.31 51.45 41.19
C SER A 439 -9.56 52.77 41.03
N SER A 440 -10.25 53.80 40.53
CA SER A 440 -9.63 55.07 40.13
C SER A 440 -10.17 56.26 40.91
N GLY A 441 -9.44 57.39 40.85
CA GLY A 441 -9.71 58.61 41.61
C GLY A 441 -8.93 58.71 42.93
N PRO A 442 -9.14 59.76 43.72
CA PRO A 442 -8.38 60.05 44.94
C PRO A 442 -8.90 59.23 46.12
N ILE A 443 -8.74 57.90 46.06
CA ILE A 443 -9.30 56.95 47.03
C ILE A 443 -8.56 57.02 48.37
N SER A 444 -9.33 57.06 49.44
CA SER A 444 -8.88 57.08 50.84
C SER A 444 -9.21 55.79 51.61
N GLN A 445 -10.20 55.00 51.15
CA GLN A 445 -10.58 53.73 51.77
C GLN A 445 -11.14 52.75 50.73
N TYR A 446 -10.87 51.47 50.94
CA TYR A 446 -11.44 50.33 50.20
C TYR A 446 -12.15 49.43 51.21
N LEU A 447 -13.45 49.21 51.01
CA LEU A 447 -14.32 48.40 51.89
C LEU A 447 -14.97 47.28 51.09
N TRP A 448 -14.71 46.03 51.46
CA TRP A 448 -15.26 44.85 50.79
C TRP A 448 -16.38 44.22 51.60
N ASN A 449 -17.46 43.83 50.92
CA ASN A 449 -18.51 42.95 51.44
C ASN A 449 -18.49 41.65 50.62
N PHE A 450 -18.42 40.50 51.29
CA PHE A 450 -18.26 39.19 50.66
C PHE A 450 -19.57 38.42 50.48
N ASP A 451 -20.73 39.01 50.80
CA ASP A 451 -22.06 38.39 50.61
C ASP A 451 -22.29 37.11 51.45
N ASP A 452 -21.41 36.83 52.41
CA ASP A 452 -21.53 35.76 53.42
C ASP A 452 -21.70 36.30 54.85
N GLY A 453 -21.91 37.62 54.98
CA GLY A 453 -22.01 38.34 56.25
C GLY A 453 -20.68 38.85 56.80
N THR A 454 -19.56 38.63 56.11
CA THR A 454 -18.23 39.15 56.48
C THR A 454 -17.76 40.30 55.58
N SER A 455 -16.71 41.01 56.01
CA SER A 455 -16.19 42.20 55.31
C SER A 455 -14.68 42.31 55.42
N GLY A 456 -14.06 42.95 54.42
CA GLY A 456 -12.61 43.15 54.29
C GLY A 456 -12.24 44.61 54.05
N GLN A 457 -10.94 44.94 54.14
CA GLN A 457 -10.42 46.27 53.87
C GLN A 457 -9.05 46.21 53.17
N GLY A 458 -8.76 47.25 52.38
CA GLY A 458 -7.50 47.38 51.65
C GLY A 458 -7.66 47.20 50.13
N ILE A 459 -6.66 47.64 49.37
CA ILE A 459 -6.63 47.55 47.90
C ILE A 459 -6.75 46.09 47.47
N THR A 460 -5.96 45.22 48.09
CA THR A 460 -6.09 43.76 47.99
C THR A 460 -6.49 43.18 49.35
N THR A 461 -7.42 42.23 49.38
CA THR A 461 -7.84 41.56 50.62
C THR A 461 -8.11 40.06 50.38
N PRO A 462 -7.56 39.14 51.20
CA PRO A 462 -7.92 37.72 51.15
C PRO A 462 -9.20 37.45 51.96
N HIS A 463 -10.06 36.58 51.45
CA HIS A 463 -11.22 36.05 52.19
C HIS A 463 -11.49 34.58 51.88
N THR A 464 -12.01 33.84 52.86
CA THR A 464 -12.21 32.39 52.80
C THR A 464 -13.67 32.03 53.05
N TYR A 465 -14.32 31.46 52.04
CA TYR A 465 -15.72 31.03 52.12
C TYR A 465 -15.85 29.64 52.77
N SER A 466 -16.86 29.51 53.64
CA SER A 466 -17.13 28.28 54.41
C SER A 466 -18.12 27.32 53.73
N ALA A 467 -18.80 27.74 52.67
CA ALA A 467 -19.77 26.96 51.92
C ALA A 467 -19.62 27.21 50.40
N PRO A 468 -19.99 26.24 49.54
CA PRO A 468 -19.99 26.43 48.10
C PRO A 468 -21.17 27.31 47.67
N GLY A 469 -21.01 28.03 46.57
CA GLY A 469 -22.03 28.95 46.06
C GLY A 469 -21.44 30.00 45.14
N THR A 470 -22.30 30.83 44.58
CA THR A 470 -21.87 32.07 43.92
C THR A 470 -22.24 33.23 44.82
N TYR A 471 -21.26 34.06 45.17
CA TYR A 471 -21.38 35.19 46.09
C TYR A 471 -21.13 36.50 45.34
N THR A 472 -21.90 37.54 45.67
CA THR A 472 -21.84 38.86 45.02
C THR A 472 -20.91 39.79 45.78
N VAL A 473 -19.60 39.66 45.53
CA VAL A 473 -18.59 40.44 46.21
C VAL A 473 -18.68 41.89 45.78
N THR A 474 -18.78 42.79 46.74
CA THR A 474 -19.05 44.20 46.51
C THR A 474 -17.95 45.05 47.14
N LEU A 475 -17.26 45.84 46.32
CA LEU A 475 -16.28 46.84 46.74
C LEU A 475 -16.94 48.21 46.80
N ASN A 476 -16.86 48.88 47.95
CA ASN A 476 -17.16 50.30 48.11
C ASN A 476 -15.86 51.08 48.35
N VAL A 477 -15.50 52.00 47.46
CA VAL A 477 -14.33 52.89 47.59
C VAL A 477 -14.77 54.28 48.03
N HIS A 478 -14.06 54.87 48.99
CA HIS A 478 -14.35 56.22 49.51
C HIS A 478 -13.22 57.17 49.14
N GLY A 479 -13.53 58.29 48.49
CA GLY A 479 -12.57 59.34 48.11
C GLY A 479 -12.24 60.32 49.23
N THR A 480 -11.05 60.94 49.15
CA THR A 480 -10.56 61.94 50.12
C THR A 480 -11.46 63.16 50.30
N GLY A 481 -12.38 63.42 49.35
CA GLY A 481 -13.43 64.44 49.43
C GLY A 481 -14.84 63.92 49.75
N GLY A 482 -14.95 62.75 50.40
CA GLY A 482 -16.24 62.18 50.83
C GLY A 482 -17.11 61.56 49.72
N GLN A 483 -16.56 61.44 48.50
CA GLN A 483 -17.22 60.71 47.41
C GLN A 483 -17.22 59.20 47.70
N GLN A 484 -18.21 58.46 47.21
CA GLN A 484 -18.26 57.00 47.29
C GLN A 484 -18.63 56.42 45.94
N SER A 485 -18.09 55.25 45.61
CA SER A 485 -18.50 54.45 44.47
C SER A 485 -18.48 52.99 44.86
N THR A 486 -19.39 52.23 44.26
CA THR A 486 -19.57 50.80 44.54
C THR A 486 -19.55 50.03 43.23
N ASP A 487 -18.82 48.92 43.21
CA ASP A 487 -18.82 47.95 42.12
C ASP A 487 -18.96 46.54 42.69
N SER A 488 -19.52 45.63 41.89
CA SER A 488 -19.86 44.27 42.31
C SER A 488 -19.43 43.25 41.27
N THR A 489 -18.76 42.20 41.74
CA THR A 489 -18.24 41.09 40.96
C THR A 489 -18.73 39.77 41.54
N GLN A 490 -18.68 38.70 40.76
CA GLN A 490 -19.03 37.37 41.26
C GLN A 490 -17.79 36.57 41.63
N VAL A 491 -17.86 35.89 42.76
CA VAL A 491 -16.97 34.76 43.06
C VAL A 491 -17.77 33.47 43.07
N THR A 492 -17.36 32.50 42.26
CA THR A 492 -17.89 31.14 42.32
C THR A 492 -16.99 30.29 43.20
N ILE A 493 -17.52 29.84 44.34
CA ILE A 493 -16.86 28.93 45.26
C ILE A 493 -17.37 27.52 45.01
N SER A 494 -16.56 26.71 44.36
CA SER A 494 -16.82 25.27 44.24
C SER A 494 -16.53 24.55 45.55
N GLN A 495 -17.25 23.46 45.83
CA GLN A 495 -16.71 22.42 46.72
C GLN A 495 -15.35 21.98 46.16
N PRO A 496 -14.35 21.65 47.00
CA PRO A 496 -13.18 20.92 46.49
C PRO A 496 -13.69 19.70 45.73
N SER A 497 -13.32 19.60 44.46
CA SER A 497 -13.51 18.34 43.74
C SER A 497 -12.88 17.24 44.57
N PRO A 498 -13.55 16.09 44.78
CA PRO A 498 -12.91 14.96 45.45
C PRO A 498 -11.58 14.70 44.72
N PRO A 499 -10.46 14.48 45.43
CA PRO A 499 -9.15 14.33 44.82
C PRO A 499 -9.27 13.28 43.72
N GLN A 500 -8.95 13.68 42.49
CA GLN A 500 -9.26 12.91 41.29
C GLN A 500 -8.61 11.53 41.47
N GLN A 501 -9.45 10.51 41.65
CA GLN A 501 -8.96 9.18 41.99
C GLN A 501 -8.00 8.73 40.89
N LEU A 502 -6.79 8.30 41.27
CA LEU A 502 -5.85 7.73 40.33
C LEU A 502 -6.56 6.63 39.54
N THR A 503 -6.55 6.73 38.21
CA THR A 503 -6.99 5.66 37.32
C THR A 503 -5.77 5.01 36.69
N ILE A 504 -5.91 3.73 36.39
CA ILE A 504 -5.11 3.06 35.36
C ILE A 504 -6.06 2.28 34.49
N ASP A 505 -5.93 2.46 33.18
CA ASP A 505 -6.77 1.80 32.18
C ASP A 505 -5.87 1.00 31.25
N LEU A 506 -5.97 -0.34 31.25
CA LEU A 506 -5.26 -1.23 30.33
C LEU A 506 -6.03 -1.38 29.02
N SER A 507 -5.29 -1.43 27.90
CA SER A 507 -5.85 -1.74 26.60
C SER A 507 -4.91 -2.61 25.77
N LEU A 508 -5.52 -3.56 25.06
CA LEU A 508 -4.86 -4.42 24.09
C LEU A 508 -5.53 -4.23 22.72
N PRO A 509 -4.77 -4.16 21.61
CA PRO A 509 -5.34 -4.03 20.26
C PRO A 509 -6.13 -5.27 19.79
N LYS A 510 -5.98 -6.41 20.49
CA LYS A 510 -6.67 -7.68 20.23
C LYS A 510 -7.01 -8.38 21.53
N THR A 511 -8.07 -9.19 21.52
CA THR A 511 -8.47 -10.09 22.60
C THR A 511 -7.84 -11.50 22.50
N SER A 512 -7.13 -11.79 21.41
CA SER A 512 -6.42 -13.06 21.22
C SER A 512 -5.14 -12.89 20.40
N TYR A 513 -4.11 -13.66 20.74
CA TYR A 513 -2.78 -13.66 20.10
C TYR A 513 -2.29 -15.10 19.89
N GLN A 514 -1.45 -15.31 18.88
CA GLN A 514 -0.76 -16.58 18.67
C GLN A 514 0.52 -16.66 19.53
N VAL A 515 0.91 -17.86 19.99
CA VAL A 515 2.25 -18.08 20.58
C VAL A 515 3.34 -17.54 19.63
N GLY A 516 4.22 -16.68 20.16
CA GLY A 516 5.29 -16.01 19.42
C GLY A 516 4.90 -14.69 18.73
N GLU A 517 3.60 -14.32 18.70
CA GLU A 517 3.13 -13.03 18.18
C GLU A 517 3.62 -11.88 19.06
N ASN A 518 3.90 -10.71 18.45
CA ASN A 518 4.27 -9.53 19.23
C ASN A 518 3.02 -8.93 19.88
N ILE A 519 3.08 -8.65 21.19
CA ILE A 519 2.02 -7.95 21.92
C ILE A 519 2.43 -6.49 22.17
N ILE A 520 1.47 -5.58 22.05
CA ILE A 520 1.61 -4.17 22.44
C ILE A 520 0.60 -3.92 23.54
N ILE A 521 1.08 -3.56 24.73
CA ILE A 521 0.25 -3.26 25.89
C ILE A 521 0.16 -1.74 25.99
N THR A 522 -1.05 -1.20 25.91
CA THR A 522 -1.29 0.22 26.16
C THR A 522 -1.82 0.38 27.59
N TYR A 523 -1.36 1.39 28.31
CA TYR A 523 -1.95 1.78 29.58
C TYR A 523 -2.03 3.29 29.70
N ALA A 524 -3.09 3.82 30.31
CA ALA A 524 -3.23 5.24 30.58
C ALA A 524 -3.37 5.50 32.08
N THR A 525 -2.78 6.58 32.58
CA THR A 525 -3.05 7.10 33.94
C THR A 525 -3.46 8.56 33.88
N ASN A 526 -4.41 8.96 34.73
CA ASN A 526 -4.84 10.36 34.83
C ASN A 526 -3.90 11.26 35.65
N SER A 527 -2.88 10.68 36.30
CA SER A 527 -1.89 11.39 37.11
C SER A 527 -0.51 10.72 37.04
N ASP A 528 0.52 11.42 37.52
CA ASP A 528 1.87 10.88 37.73
C ASP A 528 1.84 9.69 38.70
N ALA A 529 2.32 8.52 38.26
CA ALA A 529 2.20 7.28 39.04
C ALA A 529 3.40 6.34 38.87
N TYR A 530 3.62 5.51 39.89
CA TYR A 530 4.40 4.28 39.80
C TYR A 530 3.49 3.18 39.27
N VAL A 531 3.82 2.62 38.10
CA VAL A 531 3.02 1.57 37.45
C VAL A 531 3.73 0.23 37.51
N TYR A 532 2.99 -0.85 37.72
CA TYR A 532 3.47 -2.22 37.71
C TYR A 532 2.51 -3.07 36.89
N ILE A 533 2.99 -3.68 35.80
CA ILE A 533 2.19 -4.56 34.94
C ILE A 533 2.72 -5.98 35.06
N CYS A 534 1.86 -6.89 35.49
CA CYS A 534 2.13 -8.31 35.64
C CYS A 534 1.27 -9.11 34.66
N GLU A 535 1.78 -10.26 34.23
CA GLU A 535 1.09 -11.23 33.38
C GLU A 535 0.88 -12.49 34.20
N ALA A 536 -0.33 -13.07 34.12
CA ALA A 536 -0.70 -14.33 34.75
C ALA A 536 -1.03 -15.38 33.69
N ASP A 537 -0.26 -16.45 33.66
CA ASP A 537 -0.34 -17.49 32.64
C ASP A 537 -1.46 -18.50 32.96
N PRO A 538 -1.89 -19.36 32.01
CA PRO A 538 -2.96 -20.32 32.24
C PRO A 538 -2.62 -21.40 33.28
N SER A 539 -1.35 -21.53 33.67
CA SER A 539 -0.91 -22.42 34.77
C SER A 539 -0.99 -21.73 36.14
N GLY A 540 -1.34 -20.44 36.19
CA GLY A 540 -1.44 -19.64 37.39
C GLY A 540 -0.10 -19.03 37.84
N ARG A 541 0.94 -19.09 37.02
CA ARG A 541 2.23 -18.43 37.28
C ARG A 541 2.14 -16.96 36.93
N LEU A 542 2.77 -16.11 37.74
CA LEU A 542 2.77 -14.65 37.59
C LEU A 542 4.17 -14.14 37.25
N SER A 543 4.27 -13.34 36.19
CA SER A 543 5.50 -12.72 35.69
C SER A 543 5.40 -11.19 35.72
N LEU A 544 6.48 -10.48 36.05
CA LEU A 544 6.53 -9.01 35.97
C LEU A 544 6.93 -8.57 34.55
N VAL A 545 6.00 -7.91 33.84
CA VAL A 545 6.19 -7.40 32.48
C VAL A 545 6.78 -6.00 32.49
N PHE A 546 6.32 -5.13 33.39
CA PHE A 546 6.84 -3.76 33.56
C PHE A 546 6.81 -3.34 35.04
N PRO A 547 7.87 -2.70 35.58
CA PRO A 547 9.17 -2.48 34.95
C PRO A 547 9.93 -3.78 34.64
N ASN A 548 10.91 -3.71 33.75
CA ASN A 548 11.75 -4.84 33.36
C ASN A 548 13.21 -4.42 33.07
N ALA A 549 14.05 -5.37 32.66
CA ALA A 549 15.48 -5.14 32.40
C ALA A 549 15.80 -4.15 31.26
N ARG A 550 14.85 -3.88 30.36
CA ARG A 550 14.96 -2.90 29.27
C ARG A 550 14.33 -1.56 29.63
N GLU A 551 13.22 -1.60 30.36
CA GLU A 551 12.44 -0.43 30.79
C GLU A 551 12.28 -0.44 32.32
N THR A 552 13.29 0.12 33.00
CA THR A 552 13.42 0.05 34.46
C THR A 552 12.71 1.17 35.22
N ASN A 553 12.49 2.33 34.58
CA ASN A 553 11.79 3.45 35.21
C ASN A 553 10.28 3.24 35.15
N ASN A 554 9.70 2.89 36.30
CA ASN A 554 8.27 2.68 36.42
C ASN A 554 7.48 3.89 36.93
N ARG A 555 8.14 5.02 37.22
CA ARG A 555 7.46 6.28 37.48
C ARG A 555 7.20 6.98 36.15
N VAL A 556 5.93 7.00 35.76
CA VAL A 556 5.43 7.62 34.52
C VAL A 556 4.71 8.93 34.81
N ALA A 557 4.66 9.80 33.80
CA ALA A 557 3.82 10.99 33.81
C ALA A 557 2.36 10.63 33.50
N ALA A 558 1.42 11.51 33.85
CA ALA A 558 0.03 11.39 33.39
C ALA A 558 -0.07 11.27 31.85
N GLY A 559 -0.99 10.44 31.35
CA GLY A 559 -1.22 10.21 29.92
C GLY A 559 -1.17 8.74 29.52
N THR A 560 -1.15 8.49 28.21
CA THR A 560 -1.12 7.15 27.61
C THR A 560 0.31 6.71 27.29
N HIS A 561 0.65 5.48 27.68
CA HIS A 561 1.95 4.85 27.50
C HIS A 561 1.79 3.49 26.80
N THR A 562 2.83 3.04 26.10
CA THR A 562 2.85 1.76 25.37
C THR A 562 4.07 0.93 25.74
N LEU A 563 3.88 -0.37 25.95
CA LEU A 563 4.95 -1.36 26.13
C LEU A 563 4.95 -2.34 24.93
N PRO A 564 6.12 -2.64 24.33
CA PRO A 564 7.42 -2.01 24.60
C PRO A 564 7.49 -0.57 24.04
N GLY A 565 8.07 0.35 24.80
CA GLY A 565 8.27 1.76 24.41
C GLY A 565 9.42 1.98 23.42
N GLY A 566 10.35 1.03 23.30
CA GLY A 566 11.32 0.99 22.21
C GLY A 566 12.49 0.01 22.41
N GLY A 567 13.06 -0.47 21.31
CA GLY A 567 14.33 -1.24 21.33
C GLY A 567 14.24 -2.72 21.71
N TYR A 568 13.05 -3.25 22.02
CA TYR A 568 12.81 -4.69 22.17
C TYR A 568 11.37 -5.05 21.73
N ARG A 569 11.01 -6.34 21.79
CA ARG A 569 9.67 -6.84 21.48
C ARG A 569 9.17 -7.68 22.64
N LEU A 570 7.93 -7.42 23.09
CA LEU A 570 7.18 -8.37 23.88
C LEU A 570 6.59 -9.41 22.92
N ARG A 571 6.71 -10.69 23.24
CA ARG A 571 6.08 -11.79 22.50
C ARG A 571 5.31 -12.67 23.47
N VAL A 572 4.16 -13.14 23.01
CA VAL A 572 3.34 -14.12 23.73
C VAL A 572 4.06 -15.48 23.76
N SER A 573 3.96 -16.21 24.88
CA SER A 573 4.67 -17.48 25.10
C SER A 573 3.70 -18.63 25.38
N GLU A 574 4.24 -19.84 25.56
CA GLU A 574 3.49 -20.99 26.06
C GLU A 574 3.36 -20.94 27.60
N PRO A 575 2.31 -21.56 28.19
CA PRO A 575 1.31 -22.42 27.56
C PRO A 575 0.10 -21.65 26.98
N PRO A 576 -0.52 -22.15 25.90
CA PRO A 576 -1.74 -21.55 25.36
C PRO A 576 -2.93 -21.73 26.33
N GLY A 577 -3.83 -20.74 26.33
CA GLY A 577 -4.97 -20.66 27.24
C GLY A 577 -5.41 -19.22 27.48
N GLN A 578 -6.17 -18.98 28.55
CA GLN A 578 -6.57 -17.63 28.95
C GLN A 578 -5.48 -17.01 29.84
N GLU A 579 -4.88 -15.91 29.40
CA GLU A 579 -3.94 -15.10 30.16
C GLU A 579 -4.64 -13.85 30.71
N THR A 580 -4.06 -13.22 31.73
CA THR A 580 -4.54 -11.93 32.26
C THR A 580 -3.39 -11.00 32.58
N LEU A 581 -3.41 -9.80 32.00
CA LEU A 581 -2.57 -8.70 32.45
C LEU A 581 -3.24 -8.02 33.65
N TYR A 582 -2.45 -7.74 34.69
CA TYR A 582 -2.84 -6.92 35.83
C TYR A 582 -1.95 -5.68 35.87
N ALA A 583 -2.56 -4.50 35.95
CA ALA A 583 -1.85 -3.25 36.17
C ALA A 583 -2.17 -2.69 37.56
N PHE A 584 -1.13 -2.23 38.26
CA PHE A 584 -1.25 -1.51 39.52
C PHE A 584 -0.61 -0.15 39.36
N ALA A 585 -1.33 0.93 39.72
CA ALA A 585 -0.81 2.28 39.77
C ALA A 585 -0.87 2.81 41.20
N ALA A 586 0.15 3.57 41.59
CA ALA A 586 0.23 4.22 42.90
C ALA A 586 0.96 5.57 42.82
N THR A 587 0.52 6.58 43.58
CA THR A 587 1.21 7.90 43.67
C THR A 587 2.60 7.79 44.30
N SER A 588 2.88 6.72 45.04
CA SER A 588 4.19 6.40 45.61
C SER A 588 4.59 4.94 45.36
N ARG A 589 5.89 4.65 45.44
CA ARG A 589 6.44 3.32 45.11
C ARG A 589 5.97 2.27 46.11
N LEU A 590 5.41 1.16 45.62
CA LEU A 590 4.95 0.06 46.46
C LEU A 590 6.14 -0.60 47.19
N PRO A 591 6.18 -0.60 48.54
CA PRO A 591 7.23 -1.24 49.32
C PRO A 591 7.29 -2.75 49.07
N ASN A 592 8.51 -3.29 49.00
CA ASN A 592 8.80 -4.71 48.78
C ASN A 592 8.25 -5.29 47.47
N PHE A 593 7.67 -4.49 46.57
CA PHE A 593 7.31 -4.97 45.23
C PHE A 593 8.60 -5.36 44.48
N PRO A 594 8.73 -6.58 43.93
CA PRO A 594 9.95 -7.00 43.27
C PRO A 594 10.26 -6.14 42.04
N THR A 595 11.44 -5.52 42.01
CA THR A 595 11.94 -4.74 40.86
C THR A 595 13.37 -5.15 40.48
N TYR A 596 13.68 -6.44 40.62
CA TYR A 596 14.95 -7.03 40.22
C TYR A 596 14.70 -7.99 39.06
N TYR A 597 15.45 -7.80 37.97
CA TYR A 597 15.24 -8.50 36.71
C TYR A 597 16.49 -9.30 36.38
N GLY A 598 16.31 -10.59 36.09
CA GLY A 598 17.37 -11.42 35.51
C GLY A 598 17.53 -11.14 34.02
N GLY A 599 17.98 -12.14 33.25
CA GLY A 599 18.02 -12.09 31.78
C GLY A 599 16.64 -12.10 31.08
N GLY A 600 15.55 -11.89 31.82
CA GLY A 600 14.17 -11.95 31.34
C GLY A 600 13.19 -11.39 32.38
N PHE A 601 11.89 -11.61 32.19
CA PHE A 601 10.84 -11.16 33.13
C PHE A 601 11.00 -11.83 34.50
N ALA A 602 10.76 -11.06 35.56
CA ALA A 602 10.90 -11.56 36.92
C ALA A 602 9.71 -12.46 37.27
N PHE A 603 9.98 -13.71 37.64
CA PHE A 603 8.96 -14.59 38.21
C PHE A 603 8.56 -14.08 39.60
N LEU A 604 7.25 -13.85 39.81
CA LEU A 604 6.70 -13.29 41.04
C LEU A 604 6.07 -14.37 41.93
N SER A 605 5.34 -15.32 41.35
CA SER A 605 4.59 -16.34 42.09
C SER A 605 4.18 -17.52 41.19
N ALA A 606 4.05 -18.73 41.77
CA ALA A 606 3.38 -19.87 41.14
C ALA A 606 1.85 -19.86 41.38
N ASN A 607 1.34 -18.86 42.09
CA ASN A 607 -0.08 -18.62 42.33
C ASN A 607 -0.35 -17.12 42.19
N ALA A 608 -0.80 -16.73 40.99
CA ALA A 608 -1.12 -15.36 40.64
C ALA A 608 -2.17 -14.76 41.58
N GLY A 609 -3.31 -15.44 41.77
CA GLY A 609 -4.41 -14.94 42.60
C GLY A 609 -3.99 -14.62 44.05
N ALA A 610 -3.16 -15.45 44.67
CA ALA A 610 -2.63 -15.20 46.00
C ALA A 610 -1.71 -13.97 46.05
N PHE A 611 -0.82 -13.81 45.06
CA PHE A 611 0.10 -12.68 44.99
C PHE A 611 -0.63 -11.36 44.71
N ILE A 612 -1.54 -11.35 43.73
CA ILE A 612 -2.38 -10.21 43.35
C ILE A 612 -3.21 -9.73 44.57
N ASN A 613 -3.78 -10.66 45.35
CA ASN A 613 -4.52 -10.31 46.57
C ASN A 613 -3.61 -9.76 47.68
N ALA A 614 -2.36 -10.21 47.78
CA ALA A 614 -1.38 -9.62 48.71
C ALA A 614 -0.96 -8.20 48.28
N VAL A 615 -0.78 -7.94 46.98
CA VAL A 615 -0.53 -6.59 46.44
C VAL A 615 -1.69 -5.66 46.76
N ARG A 616 -2.93 -6.10 46.50
CA ARG A 616 -4.16 -5.38 46.88
C ARG A 616 -4.19 -5.02 48.36
N GLN A 617 -3.92 -5.97 49.26
CA GLN A 617 -3.89 -5.72 50.69
C GLN A 617 -2.80 -4.70 51.09
N THR A 618 -1.61 -4.79 50.49
CA THR A 618 -0.53 -3.80 50.73
C THR A 618 -0.94 -2.41 50.26
N MET A 619 -1.49 -2.28 49.05
CA MET A 619 -2.01 -1.02 48.52
C MET A 619 -3.17 -0.48 49.37
N GLN A 620 -4.03 -1.36 49.90
CA GLN A 620 -5.14 -1.02 50.79
C GLN A 620 -4.67 -0.50 52.16
N ALA A 621 -3.61 -1.08 52.72
CA ALA A 621 -3.08 -0.71 54.03
C ALA A 621 -2.18 0.53 54.03
N GLN A 622 -1.52 0.85 52.90
CA GLN A 622 -0.44 1.86 52.85
C GLN A 622 -0.79 3.13 52.07
N LEU A 623 -1.83 3.11 51.24
CA LEU A 623 -2.22 4.25 50.40
C LEU A 623 -3.69 4.64 50.67
N PRO A 624 -4.07 5.91 50.50
CA PRO A 624 -5.47 6.31 50.30
C PRO A 624 -6.10 5.65 49.07
N ALA A 625 -7.43 5.59 49.00
CA ALA A 625 -8.14 5.09 47.82
C ALA A 625 -8.00 6.01 46.59
N SER A 626 -7.76 7.31 46.80
CA SER A 626 -7.44 8.29 45.76
C SER A 626 -6.08 8.05 45.09
N ASP A 627 -5.18 7.37 45.79
CA ASP A 627 -3.75 7.31 45.49
C ASP A 627 -3.32 5.98 44.86
N ARG A 628 -4.29 5.10 44.61
CA ARG A 628 -4.09 3.76 44.06
C ARG A 628 -5.14 3.44 43.00
N SER A 629 -4.74 2.69 41.99
CA SER A 629 -5.64 2.09 41.02
C SER A 629 -5.17 0.69 40.65
N GLU A 630 -6.10 -0.15 40.23
CA GLU A 630 -5.79 -1.38 39.52
C GLU A 630 -6.74 -1.56 38.34
N ASP A 631 -6.26 -2.26 37.32
CA ASP A 631 -7.07 -2.76 36.22
C ASP A 631 -6.54 -4.12 35.75
N ALA A 632 -7.38 -4.91 35.09
CA ALA A 632 -7.02 -6.21 34.58
C ALA A 632 -7.73 -6.53 33.26
N ILE A 633 -6.95 -6.92 32.24
CA ILE A 633 -7.47 -7.31 30.92
C ILE A 633 -7.09 -8.76 30.62
N GLY A 634 -8.10 -9.58 30.36
CA GLY A 634 -7.94 -10.97 29.91
C GLY A 634 -7.77 -11.05 28.40
N PHE A 635 -6.92 -11.96 27.93
CA PHE A 635 -6.75 -12.27 26.51
C PHE A 635 -6.46 -13.76 26.31
N ASN A 636 -6.75 -14.28 25.12
CA ASN A 636 -6.53 -15.69 24.81
C ASN A 636 -5.22 -15.88 24.04
N VAL A 637 -4.33 -16.70 24.58
CA VAL A 637 -3.18 -17.24 23.87
C VAL A 637 -3.60 -18.49 23.12
N LEU A 638 -3.60 -18.39 21.81
CA LEU A 638 -3.85 -19.49 20.90
C LEU A 638 -2.55 -20.23 20.66
N SER A 639 -2.59 -21.57 20.69
CA SER A 639 -1.48 -22.41 20.24
C SER A 639 -1.05 -21.95 18.85
N SER A 640 0.26 -21.90 18.60
CA SER A 640 0.80 -21.54 17.29
C SER A 640 0.13 -22.37 16.19
N ALA A 641 -0.23 -21.71 15.08
CA ALA A 641 -0.71 -22.40 13.89
C ALA A 641 0.30 -23.52 13.53
N PRO A 642 -0.14 -24.80 13.49
CA PRO A 642 0.79 -25.93 13.39
C PRO A 642 1.54 -25.88 12.06
N THR A 643 2.84 -25.57 12.09
CA THR A 643 3.66 -25.45 10.87
C THR A 643 3.93 -26.78 10.18
N ALA A 644 3.54 -27.88 10.81
CA ALA A 644 3.69 -29.25 10.35
C ALA A 644 2.34 -29.99 10.33
N GLY A 645 2.19 -30.90 9.38
CA GLY A 645 1.14 -31.92 9.36
C GLY A 645 1.73 -33.29 9.66
N THR A 646 0.85 -34.26 9.91
CA THR A 646 1.23 -35.67 10.08
C THR A 646 1.11 -36.40 8.75
N LEU A 647 2.13 -37.17 8.36
CA LEU A 647 2.07 -38.13 7.27
C LEU A 647 2.12 -39.55 7.85
N THR A 648 1.06 -40.33 7.64
CA THR A 648 1.03 -41.77 7.95
C THR A 648 1.21 -42.56 6.66
N VAL A 649 2.22 -43.42 6.60
CA VAL A 649 2.52 -44.26 5.42
C VAL A 649 2.45 -45.73 5.80
N SER A 650 1.67 -46.52 5.07
CA SER A 650 1.62 -47.98 5.19
C SER A 650 1.77 -48.66 3.82
N SER A 651 2.18 -49.94 3.81
CA SER A 651 2.19 -50.72 2.58
C SER A 651 1.86 -52.20 2.80
N PHE A 652 1.53 -52.89 1.71
CA PHE A 652 1.42 -54.34 1.62
C PHE A 652 2.31 -54.85 0.47
N PRO A 653 3.26 -55.78 0.72
CA PRO A 653 3.72 -56.22 2.04
C PRO A 653 4.26 -55.06 2.90
N GLN A 654 4.21 -55.23 4.22
CA GLN A 654 4.79 -54.29 5.18
C GLN A 654 6.32 -54.42 5.21
N GLY A 655 7.02 -53.35 5.61
CA GLY A 655 8.48 -53.30 5.67
C GLY A 655 9.15 -52.58 4.51
N ALA A 656 8.38 -51.94 3.61
CA ALA A 656 8.91 -51.11 2.53
C ALA A 656 9.70 -49.92 3.08
N SER A 657 10.94 -49.74 2.61
CA SER A 657 11.78 -48.59 2.94
C SER A 657 11.16 -47.30 2.41
N ILE A 658 11.11 -46.28 3.26
CA ILE A 658 10.47 -44.99 2.99
C ILE A 658 11.56 -43.94 2.77
N THR A 659 11.41 -43.15 1.71
CA THR A 659 12.16 -41.89 1.52
C THR A 659 11.20 -40.71 1.45
N ILE A 660 11.64 -39.55 1.95
CA ILE A 660 10.90 -38.29 1.89
C ILE A 660 11.91 -37.22 1.46
N ASP A 661 11.63 -36.54 0.35
CA ASP A 661 12.53 -35.60 -0.33
C ASP A 661 13.93 -36.19 -0.63
N GLY A 662 13.96 -37.50 -0.87
CA GLY A 662 15.19 -38.27 -1.13
C GLY A 662 15.97 -38.72 0.12
N ALA A 663 15.63 -38.23 1.31
CA ALA A 663 16.23 -38.70 2.57
C ALA A 663 15.51 -39.96 3.10
N PRO A 664 16.18 -40.90 3.79
CA PRO A 664 15.56 -42.12 4.33
C PRO A 664 14.86 -41.87 5.66
N TYR A 665 13.63 -42.40 5.81
CA TYR A 665 12.76 -42.18 6.99
C TYR A 665 12.35 -43.47 7.73
N GLY A 666 12.84 -44.64 7.34
CA GLY A 666 12.56 -45.94 7.99
C GLY A 666 11.78 -46.88 7.08
N THR A 667 10.89 -47.70 7.64
CA THR A 667 10.09 -48.69 6.90
C THR A 667 8.60 -48.61 7.27
N THR A 668 7.71 -49.04 6.37
CA THR A 668 6.25 -49.07 6.59
C THR A 668 5.83 -50.18 7.56
N PRO A 669 4.76 -49.99 8.37
CA PRO A 669 4.00 -48.76 8.55
C PRO A 669 4.71 -47.76 9.48
N ALA A 670 4.67 -46.48 9.15
CA ALA A 670 5.30 -45.41 9.92
C ALA A 670 4.48 -44.10 9.89
N GLN A 671 4.73 -43.24 10.87
CA GLN A 671 4.10 -41.93 11.00
C GLN A 671 5.17 -40.86 11.21
N PHE A 672 5.06 -39.74 10.48
CA PHE A 672 6.03 -38.65 10.47
C PHE A 672 5.33 -37.32 10.72
N SER A 673 6.03 -36.38 11.35
CA SER A 673 5.65 -34.97 11.36
C SER A 673 6.51 -34.24 10.33
N LEU A 674 5.88 -33.58 9.36
CA LEU A 674 6.53 -32.90 8.24
C LEU A 674 5.97 -31.49 8.12
N ASN A 675 6.79 -30.53 7.72
CA ASN A 675 6.33 -29.15 7.49
C ASN A 675 5.18 -29.12 6.47
N ALA A 676 4.31 -28.11 6.56
CA ALA A 676 3.26 -27.93 5.57
C ALA A 676 3.88 -27.59 4.20
N GLY A 677 3.52 -28.35 3.17
CA GLY A 677 4.16 -28.26 1.86
C GLY A 677 3.97 -29.52 1.00
N VAL A 678 4.55 -29.52 -0.19
CA VAL A 678 4.61 -30.70 -1.07
C VAL A 678 5.91 -31.43 -0.82
N HIS A 679 5.83 -32.72 -0.53
CA HIS A 679 6.97 -33.60 -0.25
C HIS A 679 7.00 -34.76 -1.25
N ALA A 680 8.20 -35.14 -1.70
CA ALA A 680 8.41 -36.29 -2.57
C ALA A 680 8.51 -37.57 -1.73
N LEU A 681 7.42 -38.35 -1.66
CA LEU A 681 7.37 -39.63 -0.95
C LEU A 681 7.82 -40.76 -1.89
N GLY A 682 8.79 -41.55 -1.45
CA GLY A 682 9.25 -42.76 -2.12
C GLY A 682 9.07 -44.00 -1.25
N LEU A 683 8.71 -45.13 -1.87
CA LEU A 683 8.72 -46.45 -1.23
C LEU A 683 9.50 -47.44 -2.09
N SER A 684 10.31 -48.29 -1.45
CA SER A 684 11.06 -49.37 -2.10
C SER A 684 11.06 -50.62 -1.22
N TYR A 685 10.79 -51.78 -1.81
CA TYR A 685 10.86 -53.07 -1.10
C TYR A 685 11.50 -54.13 -2.01
N PRO A 686 12.44 -54.97 -1.52
CA PRO A 686 13.15 -55.92 -2.38
C PRO A 686 12.22 -56.88 -3.12
N GLY A 687 12.37 -56.99 -4.43
CA GLY A 687 11.50 -57.82 -5.29
C GLY A 687 10.18 -57.17 -5.67
N TYR A 688 10.00 -55.86 -5.44
CA TYR A 688 8.79 -55.11 -5.78
C TYR A 688 9.14 -53.79 -6.47
N ASN A 689 8.23 -53.31 -7.34
CA ASN A 689 8.34 -52.03 -8.00
C ASN A 689 8.39 -50.88 -7.00
N ALA A 690 9.32 -49.94 -7.20
CA ALA A 690 9.40 -48.72 -6.41
C ALA A 690 8.24 -47.77 -6.72
N VAL A 691 7.72 -47.10 -5.69
CA VAL A 691 6.66 -46.09 -5.80
C VAL A 691 7.24 -44.71 -5.53
N SER A 692 6.83 -43.71 -6.30
CA SER A 692 7.13 -42.30 -6.04
C SER A 692 5.89 -41.43 -6.28
N GLU A 693 5.54 -40.59 -5.31
CA GLU A 693 4.37 -39.70 -5.33
C GLU A 693 4.74 -38.33 -4.72
N GLN A 694 4.11 -37.26 -5.19
CA GLN A 694 4.12 -35.96 -4.51
C GLN A 694 2.95 -35.90 -3.51
N VAL A 695 3.24 -35.89 -2.21
CA VAL A 695 2.23 -35.78 -1.15
C VAL A 695 2.19 -34.36 -0.61
N THR A 696 1.00 -33.75 -0.62
CA THR A 696 0.79 -32.43 0.02
C THR A 696 0.42 -32.63 1.48
N ILE A 697 1.24 -32.09 2.38
CA ILE A 697 1.02 -32.10 3.83
C ILE A 697 0.41 -30.76 4.23
N ALA A 698 -0.78 -30.80 4.81
CA ALA A 698 -1.44 -29.61 5.35
C ALA A 698 -1.12 -29.44 6.85
N ALA A 699 -0.83 -28.20 7.23
CA ALA A 699 -0.66 -27.73 8.61
C ALA A 699 -1.72 -28.31 9.56
N GLY A 700 -1.28 -29.07 10.58
CA GLY A 700 -2.16 -29.64 11.62
C GLY A 700 -3.08 -30.79 11.17
N GLN A 701 -3.01 -31.23 9.91
CA GLN A 701 -3.82 -32.33 9.39
C GLN A 701 -3.04 -33.64 9.34
N THR A 702 -3.76 -34.77 9.39
CA THR A 702 -3.18 -36.11 9.17
C THR A 702 -3.47 -36.57 7.75
N THR A 703 -2.41 -36.64 6.93
CA THR A 703 -2.43 -37.20 5.58
C THR A 703 -2.10 -38.69 5.66
N ASN A 704 -3.05 -39.55 5.29
CA ASN A 704 -2.82 -41.00 5.25
C ASN A 704 -2.48 -41.45 3.82
N ARG A 705 -1.53 -42.38 3.71
CA ARG A 705 -1.14 -43.05 2.47
C ARG A 705 -0.94 -44.54 2.71
N SER A 706 -1.51 -45.35 1.82
CA SER A 706 -1.48 -46.81 1.90
C SER A 706 -1.26 -47.37 0.50
N TYR A 707 -0.20 -48.18 0.35
CA TYR A 707 0.23 -48.70 -0.96
C TYR A 707 0.23 -50.23 -0.99
N THR A 708 -0.41 -50.82 -2.00
CA THR A 708 -0.12 -52.22 -2.36
C THR A 708 1.03 -52.20 -3.35
N LEU A 709 2.18 -52.76 -2.97
CA LEU A 709 3.34 -52.84 -3.85
C LEU A 709 3.16 -53.99 -4.84
N VAL A 710 3.54 -53.74 -6.08
CA VAL A 710 3.49 -54.74 -7.16
C VAL A 710 4.81 -55.50 -7.21
N PRO A 711 4.85 -56.84 -7.13
CA PRO A 711 6.07 -57.61 -7.30
C PRO A 711 6.77 -57.27 -8.63
N LEU A 712 8.11 -57.31 -8.65
CA LEU A 712 8.87 -57.34 -9.89
C LEU A 712 8.63 -58.68 -10.56
N ALA A 713 8.48 -58.68 -11.90
CA ALA A 713 8.47 -59.91 -12.66
C ALA A 713 9.82 -60.65 -12.50
N THR A 714 9.78 -61.97 -12.49
CA THR A 714 11.01 -62.78 -12.52
C THR A 714 11.47 -62.91 -13.97
N ASN A 715 12.59 -62.27 -14.32
CA ASN A 715 13.21 -62.28 -15.66
C ASN A 715 13.09 -63.65 -16.35
N GLN A 716 12.49 -63.66 -17.54
CA GLN A 716 12.41 -64.82 -18.42
C GLN A 716 13.52 -64.77 -19.48
N PRO A 717 14.27 -65.86 -19.71
CA PRO A 717 15.36 -65.82 -20.67
C PRO A 717 14.88 -65.50 -22.10
N PRO A 718 15.62 -64.68 -22.86
CA PRO A 718 15.20 -64.15 -24.15
C PRO A 718 15.15 -65.23 -25.23
N VAL A 719 14.20 -65.13 -26.16
CA VAL A 719 14.02 -66.10 -27.23
C VAL A 719 14.95 -65.78 -28.41
N ALA A 720 16.05 -66.52 -28.51
CA ALA A 720 16.98 -66.45 -29.63
C ALA A 720 16.35 -66.95 -30.94
N ASN A 721 16.20 -66.08 -31.95
CA ASN A 721 15.64 -66.42 -33.27
C ASN A 721 16.39 -65.71 -34.39
N PHE A 722 16.77 -66.43 -35.46
CA PHE A 722 17.41 -65.81 -36.61
C PHE A 722 17.09 -66.42 -37.96
N THR A 723 17.27 -65.58 -38.98
CA THR A 723 17.26 -65.92 -40.40
C THR A 723 18.67 -65.81 -40.99
N ILE A 724 18.92 -66.61 -42.03
CA ILE A 724 20.14 -66.63 -42.83
C ILE A 724 19.72 -66.42 -44.27
N SER A 725 20.32 -65.46 -44.97
CA SER A 725 20.06 -65.19 -46.38
C SER A 725 21.36 -64.99 -47.18
N PRO A 726 21.57 -65.69 -48.29
CA PRO A 726 20.76 -66.82 -48.77
C PRO A 726 20.95 -68.06 -47.87
N SER A 727 20.01 -69.01 -47.94
CA SER A 727 20.08 -70.26 -47.14
C SER A 727 20.98 -71.35 -47.75
N ASN A 728 21.53 -71.12 -48.95
CA ASN A 728 22.49 -71.99 -49.63
C ASN A 728 23.49 -71.13 -50.45
N PRO A 729 24.34 -70.33 -49.77
CA PRO A 729 25.27 -69.40 -50.41
C PRO A 729 26.36 -70.11 -51.20
N ALA A 730 26.89 -69.43 -52.20
CA ALA A 730 28.12 -69.81 -52.88
C ALA A 730 29.37 -69.59 -52.01
N VAL A 731 30.45 -70.33 -52.24
CA VAL A 731 31.78 -70.02 -51.66
C VAL A 731 32.18 -68.57 -52.00
N GLY A 732 32.57 -67.80 -50.99
CA GLY A 732 32.88 -66.37 -51.13
C GLY A 732 31.67 -65.43 -51.25
N GLN A 733 30.44 -65.94 -51.31
CA GLN A 733 29.24 -65.11 -51.25
C GLN A 733 29.03 -64.59 -49.82
N ALA A 734 28.74 -63.30 -49.70
CA ALA A 734 28.34 -62.70 -48.43
C ALA A 734 26.98 -63.25 -47.98
N VAL A 735 26.93 -63.75 -46.76
CA VAL A 735 25.74 -64.30 -46.11
C VAL A 735 25.29 -63.34 -45.04
N SER A 736 24.07 -62.83 -45.16
CA SER A 736 23.46 -61.97 -44.14
C SER A 736 22.77 -62.82 -43.08
N PHE A 737 23.09 -62.53 -41.82
CA PHE A 737 22.49 -63.13 -40.64
C PHE A 737 21.68 -62.05 -39.92
N ASN A 738 20.41 -62.33 -39.70
CA ASN A 738 19.46 -61.37 -39.15
C ASN A 738 18.73 -61.99 -37.95
N ALA A 739 19.00 -61.45 -36.76
CA ALA A 739 18.44 -61.84 -35.47
C ALA A 739 17.28 -60.95 -34.99
N SER A 740 16.77 -60.03 -35.81
CA SER A 740 15.71 -59.08 -35.44
C SER A 740 14.38 -59.70 -35.00
N THR A 741 14.17 -60.99 -35.24
CA THR A 741 13.05 -61.79 -34.73
C THR A 741 13.31 -62.40 -33.36
N SER A 742 14.49 -62.22 -32.78
CA SER A 742 14.74 -62.51 -31.37
C SER A 742 14.00 -61.47 -30.53
N TYR A 743 13.33 -61.92 -29.48
CA TYR A 743 12.60 -61.04 -28.58
C TYR A 743 12.76 -61.53 -27.14
N ASP A 744 12.47 -60.64 -26.22
CA ASP A 744 12.47 -60.88 -24.79
C ASP A 744 11.01 -60.82 -24.31
N PRO A 745 10.50 -61.82 -23.55
CA PRO A 745 9.13 -61.80 -23.04
C PRO A 745 8.84 -60.70 -22.00
N ASP A 746 9.83 -60.26 -21.22
CA ASP A 746 9.65 -59.31 -20.13
C ASP A 746 10.70 -58.19 -20.02
N GLY A 747 11.82 -58.28 -20.76
CA GLY A 747 12.87 -57.26 -20.84
C GLY A 747 13.18 -56.74 -22.27
N SER A 748 14.45 -56.49 -22.55
CA SER A 748 14.98 -56.07 -23.85
C SER A 748 16.38 -56.66 -24.12
N ILE A 749 16.56 -57.26 -25.30
CA ILE A 749 17.85 -57.88 -25.68
C ILE A 749 18.95 -56.82 -25.83
N VAL A 750 19.94 -56.85 -24.94
CA VAL A 750 21.11 -55.95 -24.95
C VAL A 750 22.32 -56.51 -25.69
N SER A 751 22.38 -57.82 -25.94
CA SER A 751 23.52 -58.46 -26.61
C SER A 751 23.09 -59.49 -27.66
N TYR A 752 23.83 -59.51 -28.77
CA TYR A 752 23.74 -60.49 -29.84
C TYR A 752 25.16 -60.96 -30.19
N VAL A 753 25.46 -62.24 -29.98
CA VAL A 753 26.78 -62.83 -30.21
C VAL A 753 26.65 -63.98 -31.20
N TRP A 754 27.45 -63.94 -32.27
CA TRP A 754 27.46 -64.95 -33.33
C TRP A 754 28.71 -65.82 -33.27
N ASN A 755 28.54 -67.10 -33.58
CA ASN A 755 29.62 -68.03 -33.94
C ASN A 755 29.23 -68.68 -35.28
N PHE A 756 30.05 -68.49 -36.30
CA PHE A 756 29.74 -68.91 -37.67
C PHE A 756 30.07 -70.38 -37.97
N GLY A 757 30.65 -71.11 -37.02
CA GLY A 757 31.01 -72.52 -37.15
C GLY A 757 32.32 -72.78 -37.92
N ASP A 758 33.03 -71.74 -38.35
CA ASP A 758 34.31 -71.78 -39.05
C ASP A 758 35.49 -71.24 -38.21
N GLY A 759 35.21 -70.86 -36.95
CA GLY A 759 36.16 -70.22 -36.04
C GLY A 759 36.00 -68.69 -35.93
N ASN A 760 35.16 -68.06 -36.76
CA ASN A 760 34.88 -66.63 -36.70
C ASN A 760 33.62 -66.31 -35.87
N SER A 761 33.62 -65.14 -35.23
CA SER A 761 32.52 -64.59 -34.43
C SER A 761 32.23 -63.14 -34.83
N ALA A 762 31.01 -62.68 -34.55
CA ALA A 762 30.61 -61.27 -34.71
C ALA A 762 29.59 -60.86 -33.64
N TRP A 763 29.31 -59.55 -33.56
CA TRP A 763 28.36 -58.97 -32.61
C TRP A 763 27.33 -58.08 -33.32
N GLY A 764 26.12 -58.04 -32.79
CA GLY A 764 25.02 -57.20 -33.27
C GLY A 764 23.88 -57.98 -33.95
N PRO A 765 22.67 -57.41 -34.06
CA PRO A 765 21.48 -58.10 -34.55
C PRO A 765 21.49 -58.36 -36.06
N TYR A 766 22.32 -57.64 -36.82
CA TYR A 766 22.52 -57.83 -38.26
C TYR A 766 24.01 -57.92 -38.54
N VAL A 767 24.47 -59.06 -39.05
CA VAL A 767 25.89 -59.28 -39.39
C VAL A 767 26.00 -59.95 -40.76
N SER A 768 27.13 -59.76 -41.43
CA SER A 768 27.44 -60.41 -42.71
C SER A 768 28.75 -61.16 -42.61
N HIS A 769 28.80 -62.39 -43.10
CA HIS A 769 30.01 -63.23 -43.10
C HIS A 769 30.18 -63.94 -44.45
N THR A 770 31.41 -64.32 -44.79
CA THR A 770 31.76 -65.02 -46.04
C THR A 770 32.52 -66.29 -45.74
N TYR A 771 32.05 -67.43 -46.28
CA TYR A 771 32.70 -68.72 -46.07
C TYR A 771 33.70 -69.04 -47.19
N ALA A 772 34.91 -69.41 -46.80
CA ALA A 772 36.03 -69.67 -47.70
C ALA A 772 36.03 -71.08 -48.34
N ALA A 773 35.22 -72.01 -47.84
CA ALA A 773 35.12 -73.38 -48.37
C ALA A 773 33.67 -73.84 -48.52
N GLY A 774 33.43 -74.72 -49.49
CA GLY A 774 32.10 -75.27 -49.79
C GLY A 774 31.82 -76.49 -48.90
N MET A 775 31.19 -76.25 -47.74
CA MET A 775 30.78 -77.28 -46.78
C MET A 775 29.61 -76.78 -45.93
N THR A 776 29.04 -77.65 -45.09
CA THR A 776 27.99 -77.25 -44.14
C THR A 776 28.60 -76.74 -42.84
N TYR A 777 28.29 -75.49 -42.48
CA TYR A 777 28.66 -74.87 -41.22
C TYR A 777 27.49 -74.90 -40.24
N LEU A 778 27.77 -74.94 -38.94
CA LEU A 778 26.76 -74.81 -37.88
C LEU A 778 26.87 -73.41 -37.27
N VAL A 779 25.90 -72.56 -37.55
CA VAL A 779 25.87 -71.18 -37.06
C VAL A 779 25.09 -71.13 -35.75
N GLN A 780 25.65 -70.46 -34.75
CA GLN A 780 25.03 -70.21 -33.46
C GLN A 780 24.85 -68.71 -33.24
N LEU A 781 23.66 -68.33 -32.78
CA LEU A 781 23.35 -67.04 -32.16
C LEU A 781 23.15 -67.28 -30.67
N THR A 782 23.76 -66.43 -29.83
CA THR A 782 23.41 -66.28 -28.41
C THR A 782 22.91 -64.85 -28.19
N VAL A 783 21.79 -64.69 -27.49
CA VAL A 783 21.25 -63.38 -27.07
C VAL A 783 21.19 -63.29 -25.55
N THR A 784 21.33 -62.07 -25.03
CA THR A 784 21.31 -61.74 -23.60
C THR A 784 20.39 -60.55 -23.35
N ASP A 785 19.53 -60.63 -22.35
CA ASP A 785 18.62 -59.56 -21.90
C ASP A 785 19.29 -58.52 -20.99
N ASP A 786 18.57 -57.43 -20.69
CA ASP A 786 19.01 -56.35 -19.80
C ASP A 786 19.17 -56.77 -18.33
N ASP A 787 18.56 -57.88 -17.92
CA ASP A 787 18.70 -58.49 -16.58
C ASP A 787 19.77 -59.63 -16.53
N GLY A 788 20.47 -59.87 -17.64
CA GLY A 788 21.62 -60.76 -17.76
C GLY A 788 21.37 -62.26 -17.99
N ALA A 789 20.11 -62.71 -18.20
CA ALA A 789 19.87 -64.09 -18.64
C ALA A 789 20.19 -64.25 -20.15
N SER A 790 20.29 -65.49 -20.64
CA SER A 790 20.77 -65.74 -22.01
C SER A 790 20.27 -67.06 -22.58
N GLN A 791 20.00 -67.05 -23.89
CA GLN A 791 19.62 -68.24 -24.65
C GLN A 791 20.34 -68.27 -26.00
N ALA A 792 20.47 -69.47 -26.58
CA ALA A 792 21.09 -69.66 -27.89
C ALA A 792 20.22 -70.47 -28.84
N ALA A 793 20.33 -70.15 -30.13
CA ALA A 793 19.76 -70.90 -31.25
C ALA A 793 20.86 -71.32 -32.22
N THR A 794 20.72 -72.50 -32.82
CA THR A 794 21.67 -73.02 -33.82
C THR A 794 20.96 -73.40 -35.12
N ARG A 795 21.66 -73.21 -36.25
CA ARG A 795 21.14 -73.58 -37.58
C ARG A 795 22.27 -73.96 -38.52
N SER A 796 22.07 -75.01 -39.30
CA SER A 796 23.03 -75.44 -40.32
C SER A 796 22.91 -74.58 -41.59
N LEU A 797 24.06 -74.34 -42.23
CA LEU A 797 24.19 -73.56 -43.45
C LEU A 797 25.09 -74.32 -44.45
N PRO A 798 24.53 -74.97 -45.49
CA PRO A 798 25.31 -75.54 -46.58
C PRO A 798 25.85 -74.43 -47.49
N VAL A 799 27.16 -74.39 -47.70
CA VAL A 799 27.83 -73.48 -48.64
C VAL A 799 28.20 -74.25 -49.91
N ALA A 800 27.66 -73.83 -51.05
CA ALA A 800 27.79 -74.52 -52.34
C ALA A 800 28.99 -74.03 -53.18
N SER A 801 29.59 -74.92 -53.96
CA SER A 801 30.48 -74.56 -55.07
C SER A 801 29.68 -74.16 -56.31
N VAL A 802 30.10 -73.11 -57.02
CA VAL A 802 29.20 -72.28 -57.87
C VAL A 802 29.13 -72.70 -59.34
N LEU A 803 27.91 -72.75 -59.90
CA LEU A 803 27.56 -72.53 -61.33
C LEU A 803 26.14 -71.87 -61.44
N PRO A 804 25.74 -71.20 -62.55
CA PRO A 804 24.93 -69.95 -62.47
C PRO A 804 23.48 -69.88 -63.04
N TYR A 805 22.58 -69.15 -62.33
CA TYR A 805 21.46 -68.21 -62.76
C TYR A 805 20.27 -68.72 -63.67
N PRO A 806 19.09 -68.04 -63.91
CA PRO A 806 18.25 -66.96 -63.28
C PRO A 806 16.77 -67.44 -62.99
N PRO A 807 15.60 -66.73 -63.21
CA PRO A 807 15.11 -65.30 -63.18
C PRO A 807 13.83 -65.14 -62.27
N PRO A 808 12.78 -64.29 -62.52
CA PRO A 808 12.62 -62.83 -62.78
C PRO A 808 11.95 -62.09 -61.56
N TRP A 809 11.87 -60.76 -61.37
CA TRP A 809 11.27 -59.66 -62.17
C TRP A 809 11.87 -58.32 -61.70
N GLY A 810 12.01 -57.33 -62.60
CA GLY A 810 12.87 -56.16 -62.35
C GLY A 810 12.19 -54.90 -61.81
N GLY A 811 12.52 -54.52 -60.57
CA GLY A 811 12.50 -53.14 -60.09
C GLY A 811 13.88 -52.79 -59.50
N ILE A 812 14.38 -51.58 -59.73
CA ILE A 812 15.66 -51.13 -59.16
C ILE A 812 15.44 -50.82 -57.66
N PRO A 813 16.19 -51.42 -56.72
CA PRO A 813 16.00 -51.19 -55.30
C PRO A 813 16.16 -49.71 -54.91
N GLY A 814 15.21 -49.18 -54.13
CA GLY A 814 15.26 -47.83 -53.56
C GLY A 814 14.65 -46.71 -54.43
N GLY A 815 14.29 -46.96 -55.69
CA GLY A 815 13.66 -45.97 -56.56
C GLY A 815 12.16 -45.74 -56.30
N PRO A 816 11.61 -44.57 -56.68
CA PRO A 816 10.17 -44.35 -56.66
C PRO A 816 9.46 -45.29 -57.66
N PRO A 817 8.20 -45.70 -57.42
CA PRO A 817 7.48 -46.61 -58.30
C PRO A 817 7.11 -45.95 -59.65
N MET A 818 7.95 -46.17 -60.67
CA MET A 818 7.78 -45.59 -62.02
C MET A 818 6.73 -46.34 -62.88
N GLY A 819 6.50 -47.62 -62.59
CA GLY A 819 5.52 -48.46 -63.28
C GLY A 819 5.79 -48.61 -64.78
N THR A 820 4.72 -48.71 -65.56
CA THR A 820 4.76 -48.86 -67.02
C THR A 820 4.92 -47.53 -67.78
N THR A 821 5.19 -46.42 -67.09
CA THR A 821 5.24 -45.08 -67.68
C THR A 821 6.57 -44.84 -68.42
N PRO A 822 6.58 -44.60 -69.74
CA PRO A 822 7.79 -44.19 -70.45
C PRO A 822 8.22 -42.78 -70.03
N GLY A 823 9.52 -42.53 -70.01
CA GLY A 823 10.08 -41.18 -69.79
C GLY A 823 11.34 -41.19 -68.93
N ILE A 824 11.80 -39.97 -68.61
CA ILE A 824 13.00 -39.77 -67.78
C ILE A 824 12.61 -39.21 -66.41
N PHE A 825 13.08 -39.88 -65.37
CA PHE A 825 12.80 -39.60 -63.96
C PHE A 825 14.08 -39.12 -63.28
N VAL A 826 14.05 -37.96 -62.63
CA VAL A 826 15.17 -37.46 -61.82
C VAL A 826 14.77 -37.48 -60.35
N TRP A 827 15.61 -38.08 -59.51
CA TRP A 827 15.39 -38.29 -58.08
C TRP A 827 16.73 -38.47 -57.31
N GLY A 828 16.68 -38.67 -55.99
CA GLY A 828 17.86 -38.89 -55.13
C GLY A 828 17.97 -37.90 -53.96
N THR A 829 18.85 -38.19 -52.99
CA THR A 829 19.15 -37.32 -51.83
C THR A 829 20.60 -36.84 -51.84
N ASP A 830 21.55 -37.71 -51.48
CA ASP A 830 22.99 -37.41 -51.43
C ASP A 830 23.72 -37.85 -52.72
N THR A 831 23.12 -38.82 -53.42
CA THR A 831 23.48 -39.27 -54.76
C THR A 831 22.32 -38.93 -55.71
N TRP A 832 22.62 -38.34 -56.86
CA TRP A 832 21.66 -38.09 -57.93
C TRP A 832 21.34 -39.38 -58.66
N HIS A 833 20.09 -39.54 -59.07
CA HIS A 833 19.61 -40.61 -59.93
C HIS A 833 18.90 -40.01 -61.15
N ILE A 834 19.25 -40.47 -62.35
CA ILE A 834 18.52 -40.19 -63.58
C ILE A 834 18.14 -41.53 -64.21
N THR A 835 16.87 -41.88 -64.08
CA THR A 835 16.32 -43.13 -64.61
C THR A 835 15.59 -42.89 -65.94
N VAL A 836 16.07 -43.51 -67.02
CA VAL A 836 15.36 -43.62 -68.29
C VAL A 836 14.55 -44.92 -68.28
N ASN A 837 13.23 -44.82 -68.39
CA ASN A 837 12.32 -45.97 -68.43
C ASN A 837 11.62 -46.02 -69.79
N ALA A 838 11.64 -47.17 -70.46
CA ALA A 838 10.89 -47.38 -71.70
C ALA A 838 9.38 -47.62 -71.45
N GLY A 839 9.01 -47.93 -70.21
CA GLY A 839 7.63 -48.29 -69.88
C GLY A 839 7.16 -49.54 -70.63
N SER A 840 5.84 -49.66 -70.81
CA SER A 840 5.24 -50.75 -71.60
C SER A 840 4.76 -50.33 -72.99
N THR A 841 4.94 -49.06 -73.35
CA THR A 841 4.39 -48.46 -74.57
C THR A 841 5.44 -48.18 -75.64
N TRP A 842 6.73 -48.20 -75.33
CA TRP A 842 7.79 -48.26 -76.34
C TRP A 842 7.86 -49.69 -76.90
N THR A 843 7.48 -49.84 -78.16
CA THR A 843 7.46 -51.15 -78.84
C THR A 843 8.72 -51.40 -79.69
N SER A 844 9.40 -50.32 -80.08
CA SER A 844 10.69 -50.24 -80.78
C SER A 844 11.79 -49.78 -79.81
N ALA A 845 13.06 -49.90 -80.21
CA ALA A 845 14.16 -49.29 -79.47
C ALA A 845 14.23 -47.80 -79.82
N HIS A 846 14.21 -46.93 -78.81
CA HIS A 846 14.26 -45.48 -78.97
C HIS A 846 15.64 -45.01 -78.54
N SER A 847 16.35 -44.31 -79.43
CA SER A 847 17.66 -43.73 -79.14
C SER A 847 17.54 -42.47 -78.28
N TYR A 848 18.43 -42.30 -77.30
CA TYR A 848 18.52 -41.04 -76.54
C TYR A 848 19.95 -40.59 -76.36
N LYS A 849 20.11 -39.27 -76.27
CA LYS A 849 21.35 -38.61 -75.86
C LYS A 849 21.05 -37.64 -74.74
N LEU A 850 21.57 -37.93 -73.55
CA LEU A 850 21.54 -37.10 -72.37
C LEU A 850 22.93 -36.49 -72.14
N GLU A 851 23.03 -35.17 -72.14
CA GLU A 851 24.25 -34.45 -71.81
C GLU A 851 24.03 -33.59 -70.57
N LEU A 852 24.86 -33.81 -69.55
CA LEU A 852 24.92 -33.03 -68.32
C LEU A 852 26.20 -32.20 -68.33
N ARG A 853 26.10 -30.94 -67.92
CA ARG A 853 27.25 -30.07 -67.65
C ARG A 853 27.13 -29.51 -66.24
N THR A 854 28.25 -29.19 -65.60
CA THR A 854 28.28 -28.56 -64.28
C THR A 854 29.40 -27.53 -64.20
N ASP A 855 29.28 -26.51 -63.35
CA ASP A 855 30.38 -25.61 -63.04
C ASP A 855 31.30 -26.12 -61.92
N GLY A 856 30.85 -27.14 -61.17
CA GLY A 856 31.64 -27.98 -60.27
C GLY A 856 32.29 -29.17 -60.98
N SER A 857 32.22 -30.36 -60.36
CA SER A 857 32.69 -31.63 -60.93
C SER A 857 31.74 -32.79 -60.64
N PHE A 858 31.58 -33.72 -61.58
CA PHE A 858 30.88 -34.99 -61.41
C PHE A 858 31.81 -36.07 -60.83
N GLU A 859 31.30 -36.84 -59.86
CA GLU A 859 32.02 -37.88 -59.13
C GLU A 859 31.12 -39.12 -58.93
N ASN A 860 31.72 -40.26 -58.58
CA ASN A 860 31.00 -41.52 -58.27
C ASN A 860 29.95 -41.94 -59.32
N VAL A 861 30.23 -41.66 -60.60
CA VAL A 861 29.32 -41.98 -61.70
C VAL A 861 29.22 -43.48 -61.86
N ASN A 862 27.99 -44.00 -61.83
CA ASN A 862 27.64 -45.40 -61.96
C ASN A 862 26.37 -45.55 -62.81
N GLN A 863 26.08 -46.77 -63.23
CA GLN A 863 24.89 -47.13 -63.98
C GLN A 863 24.36 -48.46 -63.46
N SER A 864 23.04 -48.57 -63.30
CA SER A 864 22.34 -49.81 -63.04
C SER A 864 21.19 -50.00 -64.03
N THR A 865 20.74 -51.24 -64.23
CA THR A 865 19.70 -51.56 -65.20
C THR A 865 18.70 -52.56 -64.63
N SER A 866 17.47 -52.51 -65.14
CA SER A 866 16.38 -53.41 -64.77
C SER A 866 15.58 -53.85 -66.00
N GLY A 867 14.94 -55.02 -65.92
CA GLY A 867 14.11 -55.55 -67.00
C GLY A 867 14.87 -56.21 -68.14
N GLY A 868 16.11 -56.66 -67.92
CA GLY A 868 16.91 -57.40 -68.92
C GLY A 868 17.70 -56.53 -69.90
N VAL A 869 17.82 -55.23 -69.64
CA VAL A 869 18.63 -54.30 -70.44
C VAL A 869 20.12 -54.52 -70.15
N VAL A 870 20.88 -54.87 -71.18
CA VAL A 870 22.34 -54.85 -71.15
C VAL A 870 22.80 -53.54 -71.80
N PRO A 871 23.31 -52.55 -71.03
CA PRO A 871 23.82 -51.31 -71.60
C PRO A 871 25.12 -51.58 -72.36
N LEU A 872 25.48 -50.74 -73.33
CA LEU A 872 26.69 -50.91 -74.15
C LEU A 872 27.97 -50.42 -73.44
N GLY A 873 28.15 -50.92 -72.20
CA GLY A 873 29.46 -51.23 -71.64
C GLY A 873 30.34 -50.07 -71.14
N ILE A 874 29.89 -48.82 -71.19
CA ILE A 874 30.67 -47.68 -70.68
C ILE A 874 29.79 -46.75 -69.83
N VAL A 875 29.98 -46.81 -68.51
CA VAL A 875 29.60 -45.70 -67.62
C VAL A 875 30.47 -44.50 -68.03
N PRO A 876 29.88 -43.40 -68.55
CA PRO A 876 30.68 -42.34 -69.14
C PRO A 876 31.55 -41.65 -68.09
N THR A 877 32.83 -41.52 -68.39
CA THR A 877 33.77 -40.81 -67.52
C THR A 877 33.55 -39.30 -67.65
N PRO A 878 33.50 -38.53 -66.54
CA PRO A 878 33.45 -37.08 -66.59
C PRO A 878 34.59 -36.48 -67.45
N THR A 879 34.22 -35.74 -68.48
CA THR A 879 35.14 -35.06 -69.41
C THR A 879 35.30 -33.58 -69.03
N GLU A 880 36.14 -32.85 -69.77
CA GLU A 880 36.32 -31.39 -69.57
C GLU A 880 36.77 -31.02 -68.15
N GLY A 881 37.64 -31.84 -67.55
CA GLY A 881 38.12 -31.64 -66.17
C GLY A 881 37.12 -32.04 -65.08
N GLY A 882 36.17 -32.91 -65.40
CA GLY A 882 35.12 -33.38 -64.48
C GLY A 882 33.75 -32.73 -64.73
N LYS A 883 33.64 -31.81 -65.68
CA LYS A 883 32.52 -30.87 -65.81
C LYS A 883 31.40 -31.31 -66.75
N THR A 884 31.67 -32.25 -67.64
CA THR A 884 30.71 -32.66 -68.68
C THR A 884 30.57 -34.18 -68.73
N LEU A 885 29.32 -34.67 -68.65
CA LEU A 885 28.93 -36.07 -68.79
C LEU A 885 27.98 -36.22 -69.98
N THR A 886 28.17 -37.27 -70.78
CA THR A 886 27.29 -37.58 -71.90
C THR A 886 26.96 -39.06 -71.92
N PHE A 887 25.68 -39.38 -71.80
CA PHE A 887 25.11 -40.71 -71.93
C PHE A 887 24.40 -40.78 -73.28
N GLN A 888 24.69 -41.79 -74.09
CA GLN A 888 24.02 -41.99 -75.37
C GLN A 888 23.81 -43.48 -75.62
N GLU A 889 22.55 -43.90 -75.65
CA GLU A 889 22.13 -45.31 -75.66
C GLU A 889 20.82 -45.46 -76.46
N SER A 890 20.36 -46.69 -76.65
CA SER A 890 19.01 -46.96 -77.18
C SER A 890 18.27 -47.95 -76.28
N LEU A 891 17.03 -47.62 -75.90
CA LEU A 891 16.25 -48.39 -74.94
C LEU A 891 14.92 -48.83 -75.54
N ARG A 892 14.58 -50.11 -75.39
CA ARG A 892 13.33 -50.71 -75.91
C ARG A 892 12.35 -51.14 -74.83
N SER A 893 12.86 -51.57 -73.69
CA SER A 893 12.08 -52.18 -72.61
C SER A 893 12.90 -52.12 -71.33
N GLY A 894 12.25 -52.11 -70.16
CA GLY A 894 12.97 -51.97 -68.89
C GLY A 894 13.49 -50.56 -68.66
N SER A 895 14.45 -50.42 -67.74
CA SER A 895 14.99 -49.12 -67.33
C SER A 895 16.50 -49.13 -67.12
N ILE A 896 17.09 -47.96 -67.30
CA ILE A 896 18.49 -47.64 -67.00
C ILE A 896 18.49 -46.51 -65.98
N ASP A 897 19.19 -46.68 -64.86
CA ASP A 897 19.38 -45.66 -63.84
C ASP A 897 20.84 -45.25 -63.74
N TYR A 898 21.12 -43.97 -63.98
CA TYR A 898 22.45 -43.38 -63.85
C TYR A 898 22.57 -42.70 -62.50
N THR A 899 23.59 -43.06 -61.72
CA THR A 899 23.82 -42.47 -60.40
C THR A 899 25.14 -41.72 -60.33
N PHE A 900 25.19 -40.58 -59.66
CA PHE A 900 26.41 -39.77 -59.52
C PHE A 900 26.31 -38.77 -58.36
N THR A 901 27.45 -38.29 -57.88
CA THR A 901 27.55 -37.15 -56.95
C THR A 901 28.12 -35.93 -57.70
N VAL A 902 27.84 -34.71 -57.20
CA VAL A 902 28.38 -33.48 -57.79
C VAL A 902 29.05 -32.64 -56.70
N SER A 903 30.34 -32.39 -56.84
CA SER A 903 31.13 -31.62 -55.90
C SER A 903 31.33 -30.18 -56.38
N SER A 904 31.35 -29.23 -55.43
CA SER A 904 31.70 -27.82 -55.65
C SER A 904 30.92 -27.05 -56.73
N ALA A 905 29.73 -27.53 -57.13
CA ALA A 905 28.89 -26.88 -58.13
C ALA A 905 28.00 -25.77 -57.54
N LYS A 906 27.62 -24.84 -58.42
CA LYS A 906 26.55 -23.82 -58.27
C LYS A 906 25.53 -23.89 -59.41
N SER A 907 25.78 -24.64 -60.47
CA SER A 907 24.92 -24.83 -61.65
C SER A 907 25.20 -26.14 -62.37
N ILE A 908 24.12 -26.88 -62.66
CA ILE A 908 24.10 -28.05 -63.56
C ILE A 908 23.22 -27.65 -64.74
N TRP A 909 23.52 -28.13 -65.92
CA TRP A 909 22.70 -27.98 -67.12
C TRP A 909 22.44 -29.36 -67.71
N MET A 910 21.21 -29.59 -68.17
CA MET A 910 20.80 -30.83 -68.82
C MET A 910 20.29 -30.52 -70.22
N SER A 911 20.88 -31.17 -71.21
CA SER A 911 20.41 -31.20 -72.60
C SER A 911 20.01 -32.65 -72.92
N LEU A 912 18.81 -32.84 -73.44
CA LEU A 912 18.27 -34.15 -73.78
C LEU A 912 17.78 -34.13 -75.22
N LYS A 913 18.16 -35.15 -75.98
CA LYS A 913 17.53 -35.54 -77.23
C LYS A 913 17.03 -36.97 -77.13
N LEU A 914 15.85 -37.23 -77.68
CA LEU A 914 15.19 -38.53 -77.64
C LEU A 914 14.44 -38.70 -78.96
N ASP A 915 14.72 -39.83 -79.62
CA ASP A 915 13.95 -40.42 -80.71
C ASP A 915 12.59 -40.85 -80.15
N ILE A 916 11.52 -40.12 -80.45
CA ILE A 916 10.20 -40.34 -79.79
C ILE A 916 9.26 -41.23 -80.58
N ASP A 917 9.38 -41.29 -81.91
CA ASP A 917 8.59 -42.19 -82.75
C ASP A 917 9.35 -43.47 -83.14
N GLY A 918 10.66 -43.54 -82.87
CA GLY A 918 11.49 -44.74 -83.04
C GLY A 918 12.03 -44.89 -84.45
N ASP A 919 12.26 -43.79 -85.16
CA ASP A 919 12.76 -43.77 -86.53
C ASP A 919 14.31 -43.76 -86.62
N GLY A 920 14.97 -43.39 -85.51
CA GLY A 920 16.42 -43.44 -85.31
C GLY A 920 17.13 -42.08 -85.33
N ASP A 921 16.45 -40.98 -85.71
CA ASP A 921 16.97 -39.63 -85.54
C ASP A 921 16.66 -39.08 -84.11
N LEU A 922 17.25 -37.93 -83.73
CA LEU A 922 17.23 -37.43 -82.35
C LEU A 922 16.63 -36.01 -82.25
N GLU A 923 15.36 -35.90 -81.85
CA GLU A 923 14.66 -34.63 -81.67
C GLU A 923 15.05 -33.92 -80.35
N GLU A 924 14.98 -32.59 -80.34
CA GLU A 924 14.98 -31.81 -79.08
C GLU A 924 13.55 -31.64 -78.57
N VAL A 925 13.22 -32.29 -77.45
CA VAL A 925 11.82 -32.42 -76.99
C VAL A 925 11.65 -32.05 -75.51
N PRO A 926 10.92 -30.96 -75.19
CA PRO A 926 10.87 -30.42 -73.83
C PRO A 926 9.84 -31.08 -72.89
N SER A 927 9.10 -32.10 -73.32
CA SER A 927 7.84 -32.54 -72.68
C SER A 927 7.87 -33.92 -72.00
N PHE A 928 9.03 -34.56 -71.83
CA PHE A 928 9.14 -35.95 -71.32
C PHE A 928 10.00 -36.13 -70.05
N ILE A 929 10.26 -35.05 -69.32
CA ILE A 929 11.05 -35.04 -68.07
C ILE A 929 10.10 -34.94 -66.87
N TYR A 930 10.15 -35.93 -65.97
CA TYR A 930 9.38 -35.96 -64.73
C TYR A 930 10.30 -35.81 -63.51
N LEU A 931 10.25 -34.66 -62.82
CA LEU A 931 10.85 -34.56 -61.47
C LEU A 931 9.86 -35.15 -60.46
N ARG A 932 10.31 -36.11 -59.65
CA ARG A 932 9.43 -36.83 -58.70
C ARG A 932 9.85 -36.74 -57.23
N ASN A 933 11.09 -36.33 -56.95
CA ASN A 933 11.54 -35.87 -55.63
C ASN A 933 12.51 -34.70 -55.84
N LEU A 934 12.29 -33.57 -55.15
CA LEU A 934 13.18 -32.40 -55.16
C LEU A 934 14.03 -32.40 -53.87
N MET A 935 15.26 -31.90 -54.01
CA MET A 935 16.28 -31.92 -52.96
C MET A 935 15.81 -31.22 -51.68
N VAL A 936 16.06 -31.83 -50.52
CA VAL A 936 15.99 -31.13 -49.21
C VAL A 936 17.35 -30.53 -48.83
N HIS A 937 18.47 -31.05 -49.38
CA HIS A 937 19.82 -30.57 -49.10
C HIS A 937 20.75 -30.55 -50.34
N PRO A 938 20.80 -29.46 -51.12
CA PRO A 938 21.90 -29.21 -52.06
C PRO A 938 23.09 -28.54 -51.36
N PRO A 939 24.31 -29.09 -51.45
CA PRO A 939 25.52 -28.30 -51.20
C PRO A 939 25.66 -27.24 -52.30
N THR A 940 25.45 -25.97 -51.96
CA THR A 940 25.78 -24.78 -52.77
C THR A 940 25.13 -24.61 -54.17
N ALA A 941 24.00 -25.29 -54.43
CA ALA A 941 23.06 -25.21 -55.58
C ALA A 941 23.49 -25.99 -56.85
N PRO A 942 22.62 -26.79 -57.52
CA PRO A 942 21.55 -26.28 -58.45
C PRO A 942 20.33 -27.24 -58.69
N PHE A 943 19.28 -26.94 -59.48
CA PHE A 943 19.15 -26.93 -60.97
C PHE A 943 17.95 -26.06 -61.45
N VAL A 944 17.93 -25.72 -62.75
CA VAL A 944 17.03 -24.78 -63.44
C VAL A 944 16.51 -25.36 -64.79
N VAL A 945 15.20 -25.65 -64.96
CA VAL A 945 14.65 -26.38 -66.14
C VAL A 945 14.19 -25.50 -67.34
N GLY A 946 14.92 -25.54 -68.47
CA GLY A 946 14.51 -25.20 -69.87
C GLY A 946 14.76 -23.75 -70.36
N LEU A 947 14.90 -23.39 -71.65
CA LEU A 947 15.03 -24.06 -72.98
C LEU A 947 15.98 -23.18 -73.87
N PRO A 948 16.67 -23.71 -74.91
CA PRO A 948 17.53 -22.92 -75.81
C PRO A 948 16.82 -22.00 -76.81
N SER A 949 17.63 -21.23 -77.56
CA SER A 949 17.22 -20.22 -78.54
C SER A 949 16.46 -20.79 -79.75
N GLY A 950 15.38 -20.11 -80.16
CA GLY A 950 14.63 -20.41 -81.40
C GLY A 950 13.15 -20.77 -81.19
N SER A 951 12.68 -20.88 -79.95
CA SER A 951 11.30 -21.25 -79.64
C SER A 951 10.31 -20.10 -79.89
N GLY A 952 9.47 -20.25 -80.92
CA GLY A 952 8.34 -19.35 -81.22
C GLY A 952 7.05 -20.14 -81.40
N GLY A 953 6.30 -20.34 -80.30
CA GLY A 953 5.04 -21.08 -80.31
C GLY A 953 4.50 -21.31 -78.89
N PRO A 954 3.20 -21.10 -78.62
CA PRO A 954 2.56 -21.32 -77.31
C PRO A 954 1.84 -22.71 -77.28
N LEU A 955 1.18 -23.24 -76.24
CA LEU A 955 0.49 -22.70 -75.04
C LEU A 955 0.48 -23.73 -73.86
N VAL A 956 0.01 -23.24 -72.70
CA VAL A 956 -0.74 -23.90 -71.59
C VAL A 956 -1.85 -24.91 -72.01
N PRO A 957 -2.56 -25.66 -71.09
CA PRO A 957 -2.51 -25.68 -69.61
C PRO A 957 -2.61 -27.07 -68.92
N SER A 958 -1.62 -27.44 -68.09
CA SER A 958 -1.83 -28.03 -66.75
C SER A 958 -0.48 -28.00 -66.01
N MET A 959 -0.29 -26.98 -65.18
CA MET A 959 1.01 -26.45 -64.78
C MET A 959 1.61 -27.13 -63.53
N ASN A 960 2.92 -27.09 -63.23
CA ASN A 960 4.16 -26.88 -64.01
C ASN A 960 5.35 -27.06 -63.04
N PHE A 961 6.55 -27.33 -63.58
CA PHE A 961 7.71 -26.51 -63.19
C PHE A 961 8.56 -26.17 -64.40
N ARG A 962 9.01 -24.91 -64.44
CA ARG A 962 10.09 -24.41 -65.27
C ARG A 962 10.83 -23.37 -64.44
N ILE A 963 12.12 -23.23 -64.71
CA ILE A 963 13.00 -22.35 -63.97
C ILE A 963 13.92 -21.70 -65.01
N GLY A 964 14.28 -20.43 -64.84
CA GLY A 964 15.21 -19.74 -65.73
C GLY A 964 15.70 -18.41 -65.16
N TYR A 965 16.94 -18.03 -65.46
CA TYR A 965 17.55 -16.75 -65.07
C TYR A 965 18.36 -16.18 -66.23
N VAL A 966 18.18 -14.89 -66.54
CA VAL A 966 19.19 -14.01 -67.17
C VAL A 966 18.96 -12.57 -66.68
N PHE A 967 20.02 -11.90 -66.24
CA PHE A 967 20.10 -10.43 -66.16
C PHE A 967 21.02 -9.95 -67.30
N PRO A 968 20.86 -8.71 -67.82
CA PRO A 968 21.83 -7.70 -67.40
C PRO A 968 21.28 -6.25 -67.40
N SER A 969 21.04 -5.69 -66.22
CA SER A 969 21.51 -4.34 -65.85
C SER A 969 21.16 -4.03 -64.40
N TYR A 970 21.89 -3.10 -63.81
CA TYR A 970 21.91 -2.82 -62.38
C TYR A 970 20.65 -2.10 -61.88
N THR A 971 20.40 -2.15 -60.57
CA THR A 971 19.54 -1.25 -59.75
C THR A 971 18.08 -1.64 -59.41
N ALA A 972 17.66 -2.91 -59.46
CA ALA A 972 16.41 -3.37 -58.79
C ALA A 972 16.52 -4.80 -58.20
N PRO A 973 15.79 -5.13 -57.11
CA PRO A 973 16.10 -6.30 -56.27
C PRO A 973 15.55 -7.65 -56.78
N MET A 974 16.33 -8.70 -56.53
CA MET A 974 16.00 -10.11 -56.80
C MET A 974 14.83 -10.62 -55.93
N ARG A 975 13.96 -11.48 -56.48
CA ARG A 975 13.02 -12.32 -55.71
C ARG A 975 12.91 -13.73 -56.30
N PHE A 976 12.63 -14.70 -55.42
CA PHE A 976 12.87 -16.13 -55.59
C PHE A 976 11.56 -16.94 -55.71
N LEU A 977 11.67 -18.24 -55.96
CA LEU A 977 10.66 -19.24 -55.60
C LEU A 977 11.34 -20.36 -54.79
N MET A 978 10.72 -20.78 -53.69
CA MET A 978 11.18 -21.83 -52.77
C MET A 978 10.09 -22.89 -52.61
N MET A 979 10.46 -24.13 -52.30
CA MET A 979 9.57 -25.14 -51.73
C MET A 979 10.31 -25.90 -50.62
N THR A 980 9.58 -26.31 -49.58
CA THR A 980 10.06 -26.87 -48.31
C THR A 980 9.38 -28.22 -48.04
N THR A 981 9.95 -29.02 -47.13
CA THR A 981 9.34 -30.27 -46.63
C THR A 981 8.83 -30.16 -45.17
N ASP A 982 8.89 -28.98 -44.55
CA ASP A 982 8.34 -28.70 -43.21
C ASP A 982 7.24 -27.65 -43.29
N ILE A 983 6.15 -27.88 -42.55
CA ILE A 983 4.90 -27.10 -42.60
C ILE A 983 4.82 -26.00 -41.52
N ASN A 984 5.70 -26.01 -40.51
CA ASN A 984 5.68 -25.03 -39.42
C ASN A 984 6.24 -23.63 -39.79
N THR A 985 6.67 -23.43 -41.04
CA THR A 985 7.15 -22.11 -41.55
C THR A 985 6.11 -21.35 -42.37
N LEU A 986 4.83 -21.77 -42.34
CA LEU A 986 3.74 -21.11 -43.08
C LEU A 986 2.68 -20.40 -42.22
N GLU A 987 2.78 -20.46 -40.89
CA GLU A 987 1.91 -19.69 -39.99
C GLU A 987 2.72 -18.75 -39.08
N GLY A 988 3.10 -17.59 -39.62
CA GLY A 988 3.62 -16.48 -38.81
C GLY A 988 4.24 -15.30 -39.58
N HIS A 989 5.02 -15.56 -40.64
CA HIS A 989 5.88 -14.57 -41.30
C HIS A 989 6.06 -14.79 -42.80
#